data_AF-A0A914BUF3-F1
#
_entry.id   AF-A0A914BUF3-F1
#
_cell.length_a   1.000
_cell.length_b   1.000
_cell.length_c   1.000
_cell.angle_alpha   90.00
_cell.angle_beta   90.00
_cell.angle_gamma   90.00
#
_symmetry.space_group_name_H-M   'P 1'
#
loop_
_entity.id
_entity.type
_entity.pdbx_description
1 polymer ?
#
loop_
_entity_poly.entity_id
_entity_poly.type
_entity_poly.pdbx_seq_one_letter_code
_entity_poly.pdbx_strand_id
1 'polypeptide(L)'
;MQSDYISDFNNEETVFQVKCSWNGNIIRAAQAPSTSCCGGWSNTKDRDFERLAAVIEAAIKHGIYVIADWHAFGDPEIDLAKDFFANVSKTYGSYPHIIYEIWNEPDGVNGTWPAVKAYADVIIPIIRANDPDNIIVVGTPSYSQRVDVAANDTISGTNIAYTLHYYAATHKQELRDIALTAINQGLPIFITEYGTVEATGGGAVDYESSMLWWEFNDQYQLSYVNFALFTSMVAGSNCCKHGTNATQIGDPEVWTPSGKLVHKKMMSTDQGVGSCNTLNRLDCHPDPNSDQNSCTARGCTYDPNEVTIGPAPHLVYRTIGGQLDIFYFPGPSPEQVIQQYQQIIGTPFLPSYWALGFHICRYGYQSTQDVQTVVNRTIGYNIPFDVAWADINYMDRYKDFTLDQTNASFIEWPRADMVPQNINNQYPLVNGTKILLGVVWPDHHVAFPDFLDPTGQTNQWWSNEFAKFRETVAIDGVWIDMNEISNFNTGFYNSTSQKIYHIKSPRDQPLLCPISGPDAEFDAPPYLTYSVYTNGPQLATDTVCMCAVTGRRSQTFYDTKNLYGWSEMVATDLVQKQAIGKRGAVISRSTFPSSGSYGGHWLGDNHATWDDLKYSIIGIQEFNMFGIPFVGADICGFEQATTEELCLRWQQLGAFYPFMRYLIYDKRRIILFRNHNDNGQPAQDPGVWPSVAEATRKSNLFRYRHLPYLYTLLFNASLNGGTVARPVFFEFPNDTATYELSLQFMWGPALMVVPVTDQFVAEVSGYLPVSATWYSVYDYFYGTSVTANYSSFPAPSEYMTPTFIRAGYIIPRQLPSVTTTLSRQNPFQLLVALASTKSNGQTHHLAYGELYWDDGETIVDNINTYNYYHFEYSFSAKTDLANLTISRTKQAMGITLPTLDNIEVFGLPYAPNFSTAKLNGSPITINTAISSYSPFTRVLNITTTNFINLNNNGPTWTLTWNNQ
;
A
#
# COMPACT_ATOMS: atom_id res chain seq x y z
N MET A 1 30.71 -13.11 4.85
CA MET A 1 32.07 -13.10 4.24
C MET A 1 33.11 -13.52 5.25
N GLN A 2 34.28 -14.01 4.84
CA GLN A 2 35.35 -14.43 5.77
C GLN A 2 36.54 -13.47 5.80
N SER A 3 37.01 -13.12 7.00
CA SER A 3 38.28 -12.43 7.27
C SER A 3 39.38 -13.43 7.67
N ASP A 4 40.63 -13.14 7.29
CA ASP A 4 41.79 -13.99 7.61
C ASP A 4 42.40 -13.69 8.99
N TYR A 5 43.06 -14.69 9.61
CA TYR A 5 43.66 -14.65 10.96
C TYR A 5 44.80 -13.62 11.11
N ILE A 6 45.32 -13.09 9.99
CA ILE A 6 46.43 -12.10 9.94
C ILE A 6 45.94 -10.70 9.53
N SER A 7 44.69 -10.56 9.13
CA SER A 7 44.25 -9.39 8.37
C SER A 7 44.02 -8.14 9.22
N ASP A 8 44.30 -6.98 8.62
CA ASP A 8 43.83 -5.66 9.08
C ASP A 8 42.29 -5.51 9.03
N PHE A 9 41.56 -6.62 8.83
CA PHE A 9 40.12 -6.69 8.71
C PHE A 9 39.43 -7.33 9.92
N ASN A 10 40.18 -7.81 10.92
CA ASN A 10 39.60 -8.26 12.20
C ASN A 10 39.32 -7.05 13.11
N ASN A 11 38.37 -6.21 12.69
CA ASN A 11 37.94 -5.02 13.42
C ASN A 11 36.46 -4.71 13.14
N GLU A 12 35.90 -3.83 13.97
CA GLU A 12 34.50 -3.42 13.86
C GLU A 12 34.17 -2.80 12.48
N GLU A 13 35.08 -2.02 11.91
CA GLU A 13 34.85 -1.36 10.62
C GLU A 13 34.60 -2.38 9.50
N THR A 14 35.32 -3.50 9.49
CA THR A 14 35.10 -4.54 8.49
C THR A 14 33.73 -5.20 8.67
N VAL A 15 33.35 -5.51 9.91
CA VAL A 15 32.01 -6.06 10.22
C VAL A 15 30.91 -5.09 9.77
N PHE A 16 31.10 -3.80 10.03
CA PHE A 16 30.22 -2.75 9.55
C PHE A 16 30.14 -2.75 8.02
N GLN A 17 31.26 -2.71 7.30
CA GLN A 17 31.26 -2.71 5.84
C GLN A 17 30.62 -3.98 5.24
N VAL A 18 30.84 -5.16 5.83
CA VAL A 18 30.19 -6.41 5.40
C VAL A 18 28.68 -6.34 5.56
N LYS A 19 28.20 -5.85 6.70
CA LYS A 19 26.76 -5.63 6.91
C LYS A 19 26.21 -4.62 5.90
N CYS A 20 26.87 -3.48 5.82
CA CYS A 20 26.30 -2.25 5.29
C CYS A 20 26.47 -2.07 3.80
N SER A 21 27.67 -2.35 3.31
CA SER A 21 28.03 -2.16 1.91
C SER A 21 27.80 -3.42 1.09
N TRP A 22 27.78 -4.58 1.75
CA TRP A 22 27.63 -5.89 1.09
C TRP A 22 26.33 -6.61 1.47
N ASN A 23 25.45 -6.01 2.27
CA ASN A 23 24.17 -6.61 2.69
C ASN A 23 24.35 -7.96 3.42
N GLY A 24 25.48 -8.16 4.11
CA GLY A 24 25.86 -9.44 4.73
C GLY A 24 25.30 -9.62 6.13
N ASN A 25 24.56 -10.71 6.37
CA ASN A 25 23.99 -11.07 7.68
C ASN A 25 24.88 -12.01 8.52
N ILE A 26 26.05 -12.40 8.00
CA ILE A 26 27.01 -13.27 8.66
C ILE A 26 28.46 -12.95 8.25
N ILE A 27 29.37 -12.98 9.23
CA ILE A 27 30.82 -12.90 9.04
C ILE A 27 31.49 -14.14 9.63
N ARG A 28 32.57 -14.60 9.01
CA ARG A 28 33.37 -15.73 9.49
C ARG A 28 34.72 -15.24 9.99
N ALA A 29 35.04 -15.58 11.24
CA ALA A 29 36.27 -15.18 11.94
C ALA A 29 37.13 -16.43 12.16
N ALA A 30 38.14 -16.60 11.32
CA ALA A 30 39.03 -17.75 11.32
C ALA A 30 40.15 -17.64 12.36
N GLN A 31 40.42 -18.73 13.08
CA GLN A 31 41.49 -18.87 14.06
C GLN A 31 42.31 -20.13 13.80
N ALA A 32 43.63 -19.97 13.59
CA ALA A 32 44.55 -21.09 13.36
C ALA A 32 45.17 -21.66 14.67
N PRO A 33 45.45 -22.98 14.74
CA PRO A 33 45.95 -23.68 15.93
C PRO A 33 47.45 -23.42 16.27
N SER A 34 48.42 -23.81 15.44
CA SER A 34 49.85 -23.52 15.63
C SER A 34 50.63 -23.32 14.30
N THR A 35 51.66 -22.45 14.34
CA THR A 35 52.62 -22.14 13.26
C THR A 35 52.09 -22.17 11.81
N SER A 36 51.02 -21.45 11.52
CA SER A 36 50.94 -20.76 10.24
C SER A 36 51.96 -19.61 10.24
N CYS A 37 52.35 -19.10 9.07
CA CYS A 37 53.50 -18.20 8.87
C CYS A 37 53.52 -16.90 9.70
N CYS A 38 52.50 -16.62 10.51
CA CYS A 38 52.29 -15.37 11.23
C CYS A 38 51.87 -15.52 12.72
N GLY A 39 51.97 -16.73 13.31
CA GLY A 39 51.64 -17.00 14.71
C GLY A 39 50.19 -17.43 14.92
N GLY A 40 49.98 -18.46 15.74
CA GLY A 40 48.66 -19.05 16.04
C GLY A 40 48.42 -19.18 17.55
N TRP A 41 47.25 -19.72 17.89
CA TRP A 41 46.69 -19.75 19.26
C TRP A 41 47.68 -20.22 20.35
N SER A 42 48.62 -21.10 20.01
CA SER A 42 49.66 -21.61 20.92
C SER A 42 50.62 -20.56 21.51
N ASN A 43 51.05 -19.54 20.76
CA ASN A 43 52.11 -18.61 21.17
C ASN A 43 51.63 -17.16 21.38
N THR A 44 50.43 -16.82 20.91
CA THR A 44 49.86 -15.46 20.90
C THR A 44 48.41 -15.42 21.37
N LYS A 45 48.03 -16.34 22.27
CA LYS A 45 46.65 -16.59 22.75
C LYS A 45 45.87 -15.32 23.07
N ASP A 46 46.42 -14.40 23.86
CA ASP A 46 45.71 -13.18 24.28
C ASP A 46 45.43 -12.25 23.09
N ARG A 47 46.44 -12.02 22.24
CA ARG A 47 46.32 -11.18 21.03
C ARG A 47 45.34 -11.76 20.01
N ASP A 48 45.39 -13.07 19.81
CA ASP A 48 44.56 -13.75 18.82
C ASP A 48 43.10 -13.83 19.32
N PHE A 49 42.90 -14.02 20.63
CA PHE A 49 41.58 -13.89 21.24
C PHE A 49 41.04 -12.46 21.20
N GLU A 50 41.86 -11.43 21.42
CA GLU A 50 41.46 -10.02 21.28
C GLU A 50 40.95 -9.71 19.86
N ARG A 51 41.60 -10.25 18.82
CA ARG A 51 41.17 -10.06 17.42
C ARG A 51 39.86 -10.79 17.12
N LEU A 52 39.73 -12.03 17.59
CA LEU A 52 38.49 -12.79 17.45
C LEU A 52 37.34 -12.12 18.21
N ALA A 53 37.60 -11.69 19.45
CA ALA A 53 36.66 -10.95 20.29
C ALA A 53 36.20 -9.66 19.60
N ALA A 54 37.11 -8.90 18.98
CA ALA A 54 36.75 -7.68 18.25
C ALA A 54 35.73 -7.94 17.12
N VAL A 55 35.86 -9.07 16.40
CA VAL A 55 34.89 -9.44 15.34
C VAL A 55 33.59 -9.97 15.95
N ILE A 56 33.65 -10.80 16.99
CA ILE A 56 32.46 -11.35 17.66
C ILE A 56 31.64 -10.24 18.32
N GLU A 57 32.27 -9.38 19.09
CA GLU A 57 31.63 -8.25 19.75
C GLU A 57 31.05 -7.26 18.73
N ALA A 58 31.77 -7.00 17.64
CA ALA A 58 31.24 -6.18 16.55
C ALA A 58 30.05 -6.85 15.85
N ALA A 59 30.07 -8.15 15.61
CA ALA A 59 28.94 -8.87 15.00
C ALA A 59 27.70 -8.85 15.91
N ILE A 60 27.88 -9.10 17.21
CA ILE A 60 26.83 -8.96 18.23
C ILE A 60 26.31 -7.52 18.25
N LYS A 61 27.21 -6.54 18.32
CA LYS A 61 26.86 -5.11 18.31
C LYS A 61 26.03 -4.76 17.10
N HIS A 62 26.41 -5.26 15.92
CA HIS A 62 25.78 -5.00 14.63
C HIS A 62 24.63 -5.94 14.27
N GLY A 63 24.23 -6.85 15.15
CA GLY A 63 23.09 -7.74 14.95
C GLY A 63 23.24 -8.69 13.76
N ILE A 64 24.47 -9.13 13.46
CA ILE A 64 24.76 -10.14 12.44
C ILE A 64 25.40 -11.37 13.08
N TYR A 65 25.32 -12.52 12.43
CA TYR A 65 25.93 -13.75 12.93
C TYR A 65 27.45 -13.75 12.75
N VAL A 66 28.16 -14.46 13.61
CA VAL A 66 29.60 -14.71 13.51
C VAL A 66 29.91 -16.19 13.61
N ILE A 67 30.68 -16.72 12.66
CA ILE A 67 31.25 -18.06 12.75
C ILE A 67 32.61 -17.95 13.43
N ALA A 68 32.76 -18.52 14.62
CA ALA A 68 34.04 -18.75 15.27
C ALA A 68 34.64 -20.03 14.68
N ASP A 69 35.56 -19.85 13.72
CA ASP A 69 36.10 -20.92 12.89
C ASP A 69 37.47 -21.40 13.39
N TRP A 70 37.54 -22.67 13.79
CA TRP A 70 38.82 -23.33 14.06
C TRP A 70 39.44 -23.82 12.75
N HIS A 71 40.28 -22.95 12.20
CA HIS A 71 40.82 -23.02 10.85
C HIS A 71 42.06 -23.91 10.78
N ALA A 72 41.85 -25.22 10.99
CA ALA A 72 42.88 -26.25 10.95
C ALA A 72 42.85 -27.07 9.66
N PHE A 73 44.02 -27.28 9.06
CA PHE A 73 44.23 -28.17 7.91
C PHE A 73 44.85 -29.49 8.40
N GLY A 74 44.18 -30.62 8.18
CA GLY A 74 44.73 -31.94 8.51
C GLY A 74 44.69 -32.30 10.01
N ASP A 75 45.57 -31.80 10.86
CA ASP A 75 45.51 -32.07 12.32
C ASP A 75 44.76 -30.94 13.04
N PRO A 76 43.65 -31.22 13.76
CA PRO A 76 42.89 -30.18 14.45
C PRO A 76 43.58 -29.69 15.73
N GLU A 77 44.69 -30.28 16.16
CA GLU A 77 45.41 -29.94 17.39
C GLU A 77 44.46 -29.90 18.60
N ILE A 78 43.82 -31.05 18.84
CA ILE A 78 42.65 -31.17 19.72
C ILE A 78 42.78 -30.50 21.09
N ASP A 79 43.96 -30.51 21.71
CA ASP A 79 44.16 -29.89 23.03
C ASP A 79 44.09 -28.36 22.97
N LEU A 80 44.55 -27.74 21.89
CA LEU A 80 44.37 -26.30 21.66
C LEU A 80 42.92 -25.95 21.32
N ALA A 81 42.25 -26.81 20.55
CA ALA A 81 40.85 -26.63 20.21
C ALA A 81 39.93 -26.67 21.44
N LYS A 82 40.17 -27.60 22.38
CA LYS A 82 39.46 -27.66 23.67
C LYS A 82 39.56 -26.33 24.41
N ASP A 83 40.76 -25.79 24.52
CA ASP A 83 41.06 -24.52 25.16
C ASP A 83 40.34 -23.35 24.47
N PHE A 84 40.36 -23.32 23.14
CA PHE A 84 39.69 -22.31 22.33
C PHE A 84 38.18 -22.33 22.53
N PHE A 85 37.53 -23.47 22.28
CA PHE A 85 36.09 -23.59 22.36
C PHE A 85 35.55 -23.44 23.78
N ALA A 86 36.29 -23.89 24.80
CA ALA A 86 35.93 -23.62 26.19
C ALA A 86 35.92 -22.12 26.49
N ASN A 87 36.89 -21.37 25.95
CA ASN A 87 36.97 -19.93 26.19
C ASN A 87 35.88 -19.15 25.43
N VAL A 88 35.69 -19.44 24.14
CA VAL A 88 34.69 -18.76 23.30
C VAL A 88 33.27 -19.08 23.78
N SER A 89 32.95 -20.35 24.04
CA SER A 89 31.60 -20.73 24.53
C SER A 89 31.29 -20.19 25.92
N LYS A 90 32.26 -20.15 26.83
CA LYS A 90 32.06 -19.54 28.15
C LYS A 90 31.82 -18.04 28.07
N THR A 91 32.46 -17.35 27.13
CA THR A 91 32.38 -15.89 27.01
C THR A 91 31.15 -15.44 26.23
N TYR A 92 30.83 -16.13 25.12
CA TYR A 92 29.83 -15.68 24.15
C TYR A 92 28.64 -16.63 23.98
N GLY A 93 28.62 -17.77 24.65
CA GLY A 93 27.59 -18.81 24.44
C GLY A 93 26.17 -18.40 24.84
N SER A 94 26.01 -17.31 25.62
CA SER A 94 24.69 -16.75 25.91
C SER A 94 24.13 -15.85 24.79
N TYR A 95 24.93 -15.50 23.79
CA TYR A 95 24.50 -14.66 22.68
C TYR A 95 24.06 -15.54 21.51
N PRO A 96 22.87 -15.31 20.92
CA PRO A 96 22.36 -16.15 19.82
C PRO A 96 23.11 -15.94 18.49
N HIS A 97 24.04 -14.99 18.44
CA HIS A 97 24.72 -14.56 17.21
C HIS A 97 25.93 -15.42 16.85
N ILE A 98 26.37 -16.34 17.72
CA ILE A 98 27.59 -17.12 17.51
C ILE A 98 27.30 -18.51 16.92
N ILE A 99 28.12 -18.91 15.97
CA ILE A 99 28.13 -20.24 15.36
C ILE A 99 29.54 -20.81 15.51
N TYR A 100 29.66 -22.06 15.91
CA TYR A 100 30.96 -22.71 16.11
C TYR A 100 31.29 -23.60 14.93
N GLU A 101 32.37 -23.34 14.21
CA GLU A 101 32.90 -24.28 13.22
C GLU A 101 34.10 -25.00 13.82
N ILE A 102 33.89 -26.26 14.22
CA ILE A 102 34.82 -26.95 15.12
C ILE A 102 36.07 -27.45 14.42
N TRP A 103 36.03 -27.58 13.10
CA TRP A 103 37.15 -27.98 12.26
C TRP A 103 36.85 -27.63 10.79
N ASN A 104 37.56 -26.64 10.26
CA ASN A 104 37.39 -26.13 8.90
C ASN A 104 37.57 -27.21 7.81
N GLU A 105 38.77 -27.76 7.68
CA GLU A 105 39.14 -28.63 6.55
C GLU A 105 39.82 -29.93 7.02
N PRO A 106 39.03 -30.95 7.37
CA PRO A 106 39.55 -32.29 7.60
C PRO A 106 40.12 -32.90 6.31
N ASP A 107 41.40 -33.28 6.33
CA ASP A 107 42.05 -33.98 5.22
C ASP A 107 43.07 -35.04 5.67
N GLY A 108 43.44 -35.93 4.76
CA GLY A 108 44.46 -36.95 4.95
C GLY A 108 44.08 -38.03 5.97
N VAL A 109 45.10 -38.63 6.61
CA VAL A 109 44.90 -39.73 7.58
C VAL A 109 44.12 -39.30 8.83
N ASN A 110 44.18 -38.02 9.17
CA ASN A 110 43.49 -37.45 10.32
C ASN A 110 42.06 -36.97 9.96
N GLY A 111 41.77 -36.69 8.69
CA GLY A 111 40.47 -36.21 8.22
C GLY A 111 39.46 -37.28 7.79
N THR A 112 39.63 -38.54 8.18
CA THR A 112 38.62 -39.59 7.88
C THR A 112 37.34 -39.36 8.70
N TRP A 113 36.16 -39.78 8.21
CA TRP A 113 34.91 -39.57 8.93
C TRP A 113 34.92 -40.09 10.39
N PRO A 114 35.44 -41.31 10.68
CA PRO A 114 35.55 -41.77 12.06
C PRO A 114 36.44 -40.88 12.94
N ALA A 115 37.50 -40.28 12.38
CA ALA A 115 38.39 -39.38 13.11
C ALA A 115 37.72 -38.02 13.37
N VAL A 116 37.01 -37.47 12.38
CA VAL A 116 36.20 -36.24 12.53
C VAL A 116 35.12 -36.42 13.59
N LYS A 117 34.43 -37.56 13.57
CA LYS A 117 33.39 -37.91 14.57
C LYS A 117 33.99 -38.04 15.97
N ALA A 118 35.11 -38.76 16.12
CA ALA A 118 35.79 -38.90 17.39
C ALA A 118 36.28 -37.55 17.96
N TYR A 119 36.70 -36.63 17.10
CA TYR A 119 37.03 -35.26 17.48
C TYR A 119 35.80 -34.48 17.94
N ALA A 120 34.70 -34.53 17.17
CA ALA A 120 33.47 -33.83 17.49
C ALA A 120 32.83 -34.32 18.80
N ASP A 121 32.88 -35.62 19.07
CA ASP A 121 32.43 -36.24 20.33
C ASP A 121 33.17 -35.70 21.57
N VAL A 122 34.37 -35.12 21.39
CA VAL A 122 35.14 -34.48 22.46
C VAL A 122 34.84 -32.98 22.56
N ILE A 123 34.74 -32.27 21.43
CA ILE A 123 34.60 -30.80 21.42
C ILE A 123 33.16 -30.35 21.68
N ILE A 124 32.15 -31.03 21.12
CA ILE A 124 30.75 -30.64 21.28
C ILE A 124 30.33 -30.58 22.74
N PRO A 125 30.65 -31.57 23.61
CA PRO A 125 30.31 -31.48 25.04
C PRO A 125 30.96 -30.28 25.75
N ILE A 126 32.14 -29.83 25.31
CA ILE A 126 32.81 -28.65 25.89
C ILE A 126 32.05 -27.38 25.55
N ILE A 127 31.59 -27.23 24.31
CA ILE A 127 30.74 -26.10 23.90
C ILE A 127 29.41 -26.17 24.64
N ARG A 128 28.74 -27.33 24.61
CA ARG A 128 27.42 -27.55 25.23
C ARG A 128 27.39 -27.38 26.75
N ALA A 129 28.54 -27.49 27.42
CA ALA A 129 28.63 -27.19 28.84
C ALA A 129 28.39 -25.70 29.16
N ASN A 130 28.68 -24.80 28.22
CA ASN A 130 28.50 -23.36 28.37
C ASN A 130 27.38 -22.79 27.48
N ASP A 131 27.08 -23.46 26.35
CA ASP A 131 26.15 -23.00 25.32
C ASP A 131 25.23 -24.15 24.87
N PRO A 132 24.01 -24.27 25.41
CA PRO A 132 23.12 -25.38 25.10
C PRO A 132 22.53 -25.32 23.67
N ASP A 133 22.49 -24.14 23.03
CA ASP A 133 21.54 -23.89 21.95
C ASP A 133 22.17 -23.43 20.62
N ASN A 134 23.30 -22.72 20.60
CA ASN A 134 23.83 -22.19 19.34
C ASN A 134 24.28 -23.26 18.34
N ILE A 135 24.33 -22.93 17.06
CA ILE A 135 24.66 -23.88 15.99
C ILE A 135 26.14 -24.29 16.07
N ILE A 136 26.40 -25.59 15.97
CA ILE A 136 27.73 -26.16 15.79
C ILE A 136 27.81 -26.75 14.39
N VAL A 137 28.75 -26.26 13.58
CA VAL A 137 29.05 -26.76 12.24
C VAL A 137 30.28 -27.67 12.30
N VAL A 138 30.15 -28.88 11.74
CA VAL A 138 31.19 -29.90 11.71
C VAL A 138 31.75 -30.04 10.30
N GLY A 139 33.08 -29.98 10.17
CA GLY A 139 33.80 -30.28 8.94
C GLY A 139 33.49 -31.67 8.40
N THR A 140 33.65 -31.87 7.09
CA THR A 140 33.52 -33.19 6.47
C THR A 140 34.83 -33.63 5.81
N PRO A 141 35.03 -34.92 5.52
CA PRO A 141 36.29 -35.39 4.95
C PRO A 141 36.62 -34.74 3.60
N SER A 142 37.91 -34.76 3.26
CA SER A 142 38.45 -34.26 1.99
C SER A 142 38.17 -32.78 1.80
N TYR A 143 38.70 -31.94 2.70
CA TYR A 143 38.53 -30.49 2.66
C TYR A 143 37.05 -30.10 2.71
N SER A 144 36.27 -30.77 3.57
CA SER A 144 34.84 -30.55 3.71
C SER A 144 34.04 -30.75 2.41
N GLN A 145 34.35 -31.79 1.64
CA GLN A 145 33.63 -32.11 0.39
C GLN A 145 32.69 -33.32 0.51
N ARG A 146 32.84 -34.13 1.56
CA ARG A 146 32.19 -35.46 1.67
C ARG A 146 31.04 -35.50 2.67
N VAL A 147 30.06 -34.61 2.46
CA VAL A 147 28.79 -34.59 3.21
C VAL A 147 27.97 -35.87 3.02
N ASP A 148 28.12 -36.56 1.89
CA ASP A 148 27.49 -37.87 1.63
C ASP A 148 27.98 -38.95 2.61
N VAL A 149 29.24 -38.91 3.01
CA VAL A 149 29.79 -39.84 4.00
C VAL A 149 29.25 -39.52 5.39
N ALA A 150 29.19 -38.24 5.74
CA ALA A 150 28.63 -37.79 7.01
C ALA A 150 27.14 -38.14 7.16
N ALA A 151 26.37 -38.05 6.07
CA ALA A 151 24.95 -38.38 6.05
C ALA A 151 24.67 -39.84 6.43
N ASN A 152 25.58 -40.76 6.12
CA ASN A 152 25.43 -42.17 6.45
C ASN A 152 25.70 -42.50 7.94
N ASP A 153 26.40 -41.64 8.67
CA ASP A 153 26.77 -41.88 10.07
C ASP A 153 26.89 -40.57 10.87
N THR A 154 25.74 -39.92 11.10
CA THR A 154 25.66 -38.59 11.73
C THR A 154 26.13 -38.57 13.19
N ILE A 155 26.52 -37.38 13.65
CA ILE A 155 26.80 -37.09 15.07
C ILE A 155 25.46 -36.87 15.79
N SER A 156 25.34 -37.43 17.00
CA SER A 156 24.14 -37.27 17.83
C SER A 156 24.16 -35.94 18.58
N GLY A 157 23.05 -35.18 18.53
CA GLY A 157 22.89 -33.93 19.26
C GLY A 157 21.87 -33.01 18.62
N THR A 158 21.70 -31.81 19.19
CA THR A 158 20.81 -30.76 18.68
C THR A 158 21.62 -29.58 18.13
N ASN A 159 21.05 -28.89 17.15
CA ASN A 159 21.64 -27.71 16.50
C ASN A 159 23.05 -28.00 15.95
N ILE A 160 23.21 -29.17 15.32
CA ILE A 160 24.43 -29.58 14.63
C ILE A 160 24.17 -29.53 13.12
N ALA A 161 25.05 -28.83 12.39
CA ALA A 161 25.08 -28.79 10.93
C ALA A 161 26.44 -29.31 10.42
N TYR A 162 26.52 -29.60 9.12
CA TYR A 162 27.73 -30.12 8.48
C TYR A 162 28.13 -29.18 7.34
N THR A 163 29.44 -28.94 7.19
CA THR A 163 29.91 -28.05 6.13
C THR A 163 30.30 -28.77 4.86
N LEU A 164 29.99 -28.08 3.75
CA LEU A 164 30.44 -28.36 2.40
C LEU A 164 31.22 -27.15 1.89
N HIS A 165 32.44 -27.34 1.41
CA HIS A 165 33.21 -26.27 0.77
C HIS A 165 33.31 -26.46 -0.74
N TYR A 166 33.21 -25.38 -1.50
CA TYR A 166 33.36 -25.46 -2.95
C TYR A 166 34.04 -24.24 -3.59
N TYR A 167 34.71 -24.48 -4.71
CA TYR A 167 35.29 -23.44 -5.56
C TYR A 167 34.74 -23.63 -6.95
N ALA A 168 33.96 -22.65 -7.43
CA ALA A 168 33.08 -22.81 -8.59
C ALA A 168 33.82 -23.22 -9.86
N ALA A 169 35.07 -22.80 -10.06
CA ALA A 169 35.82 -23.18 -11.26
C ALA A 169 36.37 -24.62 -11.22
N THR A 170 36.51 -25.21 -10.02
CA THR A 170 37.02 -26.58 -9.83
C THR A 170 35.90 -27.57 -9.57
N HIS A 171 35.06 -27.30 -8.57
CA HIS A 171 34.00 -28.20 -8.13
C HIS A 171 32.70 -27.86 -8.88
N LYS A 172 32.22 -28.80 -9.70
CA LYS A 172 31.08 -28.60 -10.60
C LYS A 172 29.91 -29.52 -10.22
N GLN A 173 29.32 -30.19 -11.21
CA GLN A 173 28.11 -30.98 -11.02
C GLN A 173 28.32 -32.14 -10.03
N GLU A 174 29.48 -32.81 -10.09
CA GLU A 174 29.78 -33.97 -9.23
C GLU A 174 29.65 -33.66 -7.73
N LEU A 175 30.09 -32.47 -7.29
CA LEU A 175 30.01 -32.09 -5.88
C LEU A 175 28.58 -31.64 -5.50
N ARG A 176 27.82 -31.07 -6.45
CA ARG A 176 26.38 -30.81 -6.25
C ARG A 176 25.59 -32.10 -6.11
N ASP A 177 25.95 -33.15 -6.85
CA ASP A 177 25.30 -34.46 -6.75
C ASP A 177 25.60 -35.14 -5.40
N ILE A 178 26.82 -34.97 -4.87
CA ILE A 178 27.20 -35.37 -3.51
C ILE A 178 26.37 -34.61 -2.47
N ALA A 179 26.26 -33.29 -2.60
CA ALA A 179 25.45 -32.46 -1.71
C ALA A 179 23.97 -32.87 -1.74
N LEU A 180 23.41 -33.07 -2.94
CA LEU A 180 22.03 -33.51 -3.12
C LEU A 180 21.76 -34.87 -2.49
N THR A 181 22.72 -35.79 -2.56
CA THR A 181 22.62 -37.10 -1.90
C THR A 181 22.46 -36.94 -0.38
N ALA A 182 23.25 -36.08 0.24
CA ALA A 182 23.16 -35.80 1.67
C ALA A 182 21.89 -35.04 2.07
N ILE A 183 21.46 -34.05 1.26
CA ILE A 183 20.19 -33.32 1.45
C ILE A 183 19.00 -34.27 1.42
N ASN A 184 18.97 -35.21 0.46
CA ASN A 184 17.90 -36.20 0.36
C ASN A 184 17.86 -37.19 1.53
N GLN A 185 18.97 -37.34 2.26
CA GLN A 185 19.04 -38.12 3.50
C GLN A 185 18.67 -37.28 4.75
N GLY A 186 18.37 -35.99 4.58
CA GLY A 186 17.97 -35.08 5.65
C GLY A 186 19.15 -34.47 6.43
N LEU A 187 20.37 -34.50 5.88
CA LEU A 187 21.53 -33.90 6.54
C LEU A 187 21.47 -32.36 6.48
N PRO A 188 21.50 -31.63 7.61
CA PRO A 188 21.56 -30.17 7.61
C PRO A 188 22.94 -29.69 7.14
N ILE A 189 22.98 -29.02 5.99
CA ILE A 189 24.22 -28.52 5.39
C ILE A 189 24.31 -26.99 5.52
N PHE A 190 25.48 -26.51 5.96
CA PHE A 190 25.85 -25.10 5.94
C PHE A 190 27.17 -24.95 5.17
N ILE A 191 27.15 -24.31 4.00
CA ILE A 191 28.35 -24.02 3.22
C ILE A 191 29.12 -22.86 3.90
N THR A 192 30.03 -23.18 4.83
CA THR A 192 30.78 -22.16 5.57
C THR A 192 31.90 -21.52 4.75
N GLU A 193 32.20 -22.06 3.56
CA GLU A 193 33.21 -21.52 2.66
C GLU A 193 32.88 -21.81 1.18
N TYR A 194 32.94 -20.78 0.33
CA TYR A 194 33.02 -20.97 -1.12
C TYR A 194 33.82 -19.88 -1.84
N GLY A 195 34.36 -20.20 -3.01
CA GLY A 195 35.01 -19.26 -3.93
C GLY A 195 34.43 -19.29 -5.35
N THR A 196 34.54 -18.18 -6.09
CA THR A 196 34.08 -18.07 -7.49
C THR A 196 35.13 -18.47 -8.53
N VAL A 197 36.29 -18.92 -8.06
CA VAL A 197 37.48 -19.24 -8.86
C VAL A 197 37.89 -20.70 -8.66
N GLU A 198 39.12 -21.09 -9.01
CA GLU A 198 39.63 -22.45 -8.77
C GLU A 198 40.03 -22.67 -7.30
N ALA A 199 40.10 -23.93 -6.88
CA ALA A 199 40.30 -24.35 -5.48
C ALA A 199 41.63 -23.90 -4.84
N THR A 200 42.56 -23.37 -5.63
CA THR A 200 43.78 -22.71 -5.12
C THR A 200 43.51 -21.31 -4.56
N GLY A 201 42.29 -20.77 -4.72
CA GLY A 201 41.94 -19.37 -4.49
C GLY A 201 42.46 -18.42 -5.59
N GLY A 202 43.21 -18.93 -6.56
CA GLY A 202 43.73 -18.19 -7.71
C GLY A 202 42.84 -18.27 -8.95
N GLY A 203 43.34 -17.80 -10.10
CA GLY A 203 42.65 -17.94 -11.38
C GLY A 203 41.54 -16.93 -11.65
N ALA A 204 40.86 -17.09 -12.78
CA ALA A 204 39.76 -16.23 -13.21
C ALA A 204 38.41 -16.72 -12.67
N VAL A 205 37.44 -15.81 -12.59
CA VAL A 205 36.07 -16.10 -12.15
C VAL A 205 35.37 -17.00 -13.17
N ASP A 206 34.83 -18.14 -12.73
CA ASP A 206 33.92 -18.99 -13.51
C ASP A 206 32.48 -18.52 -13.23
N TYR A 207 32.01 -17.57 -14.04
CA TYR A 207 30.70 -16.94 -13.87
C TYR A 207 29.55 -17.94 -13.99
N GLU A 208 29.63 -18.85 -14.96
CA GLU A 208 28.57 -19.83 -15.23
C GLU A 208 28.43 -20.80 -14.06
N SER A 209 29.54 -21.39 -13.61
CA SER A 209 29.51 -22.32 -12.48
C SER A 209 29.10 -21.63 -11.17
N SER A 210 29.51 -20.36 -10.98
CA SER A 210 29.12 -19.59 -9.78
C SER A 210 27.61 -19.35 -9.73
N MET A 211 26.97 -19.03 -10.85
CA MET A 211 25.51 -18.89 -10.94
C MET A 211 24.80 -20.22 -10.66
N LEU A 212 25.26 -21.32 -11.26
CA LEU A 212 24.67 -22.66 -11.04
C LEU A 212 24.75 -23.09 -9.57
N TRP A 213 25.86 -22.80 -8.89
CA TRP A 213 25.98 -23.07 -7.45
C TRP A 213 25.03 -22.21 -6.62
N TRP A 214 24.85 -20.92 -6.93
CA TRP A 214 23.90 -20.08 -6.21
C TRP A 214 22.45 -20.50 -6.47
N GLU A 215 22.08 -20.85 -7.69
CA GLU A 215 20.76 -21.40 -8.00
C GLU A 215 20.50 -22.70 -7.23
N PHE A 216 21.51 -23.58 -7.15
CA PHE A 216 21.42 -24.81 -6.35
C PHE A 216 21.24 -24.49 -4.86
N ASN A 217 22.06 -23.61 -4.30
CA ASN A 217 21.98 -23.25 -2.89
C ASN A 217 20.63 -22.63 -2.54
N ASP A 218 20.13 -21.71 -3.39
CA ASP A 218 18.83 -21.05 -3.20
C ASP A 218 17.68 -22.05 -3.31
N GLN A 219 17.72 -22.95 -4.30
CA GLN A 219 16.71 -23.99 -4.52
C GLN A 219 16.56 -24.90 -3.29
N TYR A 220 17.66 -25.25 -2.63
CA TYR A 220 17.68 -26.13 -1.47
C TYR A 220 17.82 -25.40 -0.13
N GLN A 221 17.68 -24.07 -0.13
CA GLN A 221 17.72 -23.21 1.06
C GLN A 221 19.00 -23.39 1.91
N LEU A 222 20.15 -23.58 1.26
CA LEU A 222 21.44 -23.74 1.93
C LEU A 222 22.02 -22.38 2.31
N SER A 223 22.49 -22.23 3.54
CA SER A 223 23.29 -21.07 3.95
C SER A 223 24.70 -21.16 3.37
N TYR A 224 25.24 -20.06 2.86
CA TYR A 224 26.58 -20.04 2.24
C TYR A 224 27.40 -18.77 2.58
N VAL A 225 28.72 -18.93 2.81
CA VAL A 225 29.64 -17.83 3.14
C VAL A 225 30.80 -17.76 2.15
N ASN A 226 31.03 -16.60 1.53
CA ASN A 226 32.11 -16.41 0.56
C ASN A 226 33.47 -16.15 1.23
N PHE A 227 34.50 -16.83 0.72
CA PHE A 227 35.90 -16.61 1.04
C PHE A 227 36.43 -15.40 0.24
N ALA A 228 36.45 -14.20 0.86
CA ALA A 228 36.62 -12.95 0.10
C ALA A 228 37.47 -11.85 0.76
N LEU A 229 37.52 -11.70 2.09
CA LEU A 229 38.16 -10.54 2.74
C LEU A 229 39.63 -10.81 3.05
N PHE A 230 40.47 -10.73 2.02
CA PHE A 230 41.90 -11.00 2.13
C PHE A 230 42.75 -10.03 1.28
N THR A 231 43.97 -9.73 1.74
CA THR A 231 44.88 -8.77 1.10
C THR A 231 46.15 -9.38 0.53
N SER A 232 46.36 -10.70 0.45
CA SER A 232 47.59 -11.19 -0.24
C SER A 232 47.54 -11.00 -1.76
N MET A 233 48.71 -10.83 -2.38
CA MET A 233 48.89 -10.32 -3.75
C MET A 233 48.41 -11.24 -4.91
N VAL A 234 47.82 -12.42 -4.68
CA VAL A 234 47.61 -13.41 -5.77
C VAL A 234 46.27 -14.16 -5.76
N ALA A 235 45.31 -13.85 -4.88
CA ALA A 235 44.05 -14.59 -4.84
C ALA A 235 42.98 -13.96 -5.73
N GLY A 236 42.58 -14.69 -6.78
CA GLY A 236 41.48 -14.32 -7.68
C GLY A 236 40.10 -14.34 -7.00
N SER A 237 39.99 -14.99 -5.84
CA SER A 237 38.79 -15.05 -5.00
C SER A 237 38.52 -13.78 -4.19
N ASN A 238 39.53 -12.94 -3.94
CA ASN A 238 39.42 -11.77 -3.06
C ASN A 238 38.31 -10.82 -3.51
N CYS A 239 37.59 -10.21 -2.57
CA CYS A 239 36.58 -9.20 -2.89
C CYS A 239 37.23 -7.87 -3.33
N CYS A 240 38.37 -7.52 -2.73
CA CYS A 240 39.06 -6.24 -2.94
C CYS A 240 40.50 -6.40 -3.46
N LYS A 241 41.01 -5.35 -4.10
CA LYS A 241 42.38 -5.26 -4.61
C LYS A 241 43.39 -5.24 -3.46
N HIS A 242 44.62 -5.65 -3.75
CA HIS A 242 45.71 -5.57 -2.78
C HIS A 242 45.92 -4.12 -2.28
N GLY A 243 46.10 -3.96 -0.97
CA GLY A 243 46.30 -2.66 -0.32
C GLY A 243 45.02 -1.93 0.12
N THR A 244 43.83 -2.52 -0.09
CA THR A 244 42.57 -2.02 0.46
C THR A 244 42.54 -2.09 1.99
N ASN A 245 42.10 -1.01 2.64
CA ASN A 245 41.87 -0.98 4.09
C ASN A 245 40.40 -1.27 4.46
N ALA A 246 40.10 -1.47 5.75
CA ALA A 246 38.76 -1.83 6.22
C ALA A 246 37.66 -0.85 5.76
N THR A 247 37.89 0.47 5.86
CA THR A 247 36.91 1.51 5.45
C THR A 247 36.58 1.50 3.96
N GLN A 248 37.48 0.96 3.13
CA GLN A 248 37.34 0.94 1.68
C GLN A 248 36.65 -0.34 1.16
N ILE A 249 36.36 -1.33 2.01
CA ILE A 249 35.73 -2.58 1.57
C ILE A 249 34.40 -2.32 0.83
N GLY A 250 33.65 -1.29 1.21
CA GLY A 250 32.41 -0.89 0.55
C GLY A 250 32.59 -0.09 -0.75
N ASP A 251 33.81 0.28 -1.13
CA ASP A 251 34.07 1.10 -2.32
C ASP A 251 34.14 0.26 -3.60
N PRO A 252 33.23 0.45 -4.57
CA PRO A 252 33.24 -0.27 -5.84
C PRO A 252 34.55 -0.13 -6.65
N GLU A 253 35.32 0.94 -6.43
CA GLU A 253 36.58 1.18 -7.13
C GLU A 253 37.67 0.18 -6.72
N VAL A 254 37.60 -0.36 -5.50
CA VAL A 254 38.59 -1.30 -5.00
C VAL A 254 38.21 -2.76 -5.22
N TRP A 255 37.02 -3.06 -5.74
CA TRP A 255 36.58 -4.45 -5.93
C TRP A 255 37.28 -5.16 -7.10
N THR A 256 37.60 -6.44 -6.90
CA THR A 256 38.06 -7.35 -7.97
C THR A 256 36.88 -7.85 -8.82
N PRO A 257 37.10 -8.59 -9.92
CA PRO A 257 36.02 -9.26 -10.64
C PRO A 257 35.18 -10.22 -9.77
N SER A 258 35.82 -10.97 -8.86
CA SER A 258 35.13 -11.84 -7.89
C SER A 258 34.24 -11.01 -6.96
N GLY A 259 34.81 -9.95 -6.37
CA GLY A 259 34.07 -9.05 -5.49
C GLY A 259 32.86 -8.41 -6.15
N LYS A 260 33.00 -7.92 -7.39
CA LYS A 260 31.88 -7.35 -8.15
C LYS A 260 30.77 -8.37 -8.40
N LEU A 261 31.12 -9.61 -8.71
CA LEU A 261 30.15 -10.67 -8.95
C LEU A 261 29.40 -11.05 -7.67
N VAL A 262 30.12 -11.25 -6.57
CA VAL A 262 29.55 -11.59 -5.26
C VAL A 262 28.69 -10.44 -4.73
N HIS A 263 29.16 -9.19 -4.83
CA HIS A 263 28.40 -8.00 -4.44
C HIS A 263 27.06 -7.94 -5.16
N LYS A 264 27.08 -8.09 -6.49
CA LYS A 264 25.87 -8.09 -7.31
C LYS A 264 24.88 -9.16 -6.85
N LYS A 265 25.34 -10.38 -6.51
CA LYS A 265 24.49 -11.45 -5.99
C LYS A 265 23.93 -11.12 -4.60
N MET A 266 24.75 -10.60 -3.68
CA MET A 266 24.30 -10.24 -2.32
C MET A 266 23.30 -9.07 -2.31
N MET A 267 23.45 -8.13 -3.25
CA MET A 267 22.50 -7.02 -3.41
C MET A 267 21.19 -7.43 -4.11
N SER A 268 21.17 -8.56 -4.82
CA SER A 268 19.94 -9.07 -5.46
C SER A 268 19.08 -9.95 -4.55
N THR A 269 19.50 -10.20 -3.31
CA THR A 269 18.79 -11.07 -2.36
C THR A 269 18.20 -10.27 -1.20
N ASP A 270 16.91 -10.48 -0.91
CA ASP A 270 16.21 -9.90 0.25
C ASP A 270 16.60 -10.53 1.61
N GLN A 271 17.54 -11.49 1.62
CA GLN A 271 17.97 -12.18 2.84
C GLN A 271 19.10 -11.48 3.62
N GLY A 272 19.55 -10.33 3.14
CA GLY A 272 20.58 -9.52 3.81
C GLY A 272 20.03 -8.59 4.89
N VAL A 273 20.95 -7.93 5.60
CA VAL A 273 20.60 -6.87 6.57
C VAL A 273 20.43 -5.60 5.76
N GLY A 274 19.18 -5.23 5.47
CA GLY A 274 18.82 -4.05 4.67
C GLY A 274 19.68 -2.82 5.00
N SER A 275 19.87 -1.96 3.99
CA SER A 275 20.88 -0.88 3.95
C SER A 275 21.20 -0.27 5.32
N CYS A 276 22.48 -0.23 5.67
CA CYS A 276 22.92 0.55 6.82
C CYS A 276 22.89 2.04 6.53
N ASN A 277 21.70 2.60 6.47
CA ASN A 277 21.52 3.93 7.01
C ASN A 277 21.57 3.77 8.54
N THR A 278 22.78 3.87 9.10
CA THR A 278 23.11 4.21 10.50
C THR A 278 22.25 3.60 11.63
N LEU A 279 22.96 2.83 12.50
CA LEU A 279 22.66 2.50 13.91
C LEU A 279 21.76 1.29 14.19
N ASN A 280 22.30 0.35 14.98
CA ASN A 280 21.50 -0.60 15.74
C ASN A 280 20.58 0.18 16.67
N ARG A 281 19.29 -0.11 16.53
CA ARG A 281 18.19 0.40 17.35
C ARG A 281 18.37 -0.04 18.80
N LEU A 282 18.83 0.88 19.63
CA LEU A 282 18.15 1.14 20.89
C LEU A 282 17.30 2.37 20.63
N ASP A 283 15.97 2.21 20.61
CA ASP A 283 15.05 3.35 20.55
C ASP A 283 15.23 4.16 21.84
N CYS A 284 15.76 5.38 21.73
CA CYS A 284 15.74 6.31 22.85
C CYS A 284 14.50 7.22 22.73
N HIS A 285 13.31 6.69 23.07
CA HIS A 285 12.17 7.49 23.57
C HIS A 285 10.99 6.61 24.02
N PRO A 286 10.19 7.02 25.03
CA PRO A 286 10.31 8.20 25.89
C PRO A 286 10.84 7.88 27.28
N ASP A 287 11.98 8.48 27.61
CA ASP A 287 12.19 9.02 28.96
C ASP A 287 11.91 10.53 28.90
N PRO A 288 11.46 11.16 30.00
CA PRO A 288 11.39 12.62 30.07
C PRO A 288 12.78 13.23 29.80
N ASN A 289 12.86 14.18 28.85
CA ASN A 289 14.06 14.94 28.44
C ASN A 289 14.99 14.31 27.38
N SER A 290 14.57 13.28 26.65
CA SER A 290 15.35 12.80 25.48
C SER A 290 15.04 13.57 24.19
N ASP A 291 16.06 14.19 23.58
CA ASP A 291 16.05 14.79 22.23
C ASP A 291 17.02 14.07 21.27
N GLN A 292 16.93 14.34 19.97
CA GLN A 292 17.81 13.76 18.93
C GLN A 292 19.29 13.82 19.33
N ASN A 293 19.75 14.94 19.90
CA ASN A 293 21.15 15.14 20.26
C ASN A 293 21.57 14.24 21.43
N SER A 294 20.72 14.12 22.46
CA SER A 294 20.91 13.25 23.62
C SER A 294 20.78 11.75 23.27
N CYS A 295 19.96 11.40 22.28
CA CYS A 295 19.80 10.04 21.77
C CYS A 295 21.01 9.63 20.95
N THR A 296 21.46 10.52 20.06
CA THR A 296 22.67 10.32 19.25
C THR A 296 23.91 10.23 20.15
N ALA A 297 24.00 11.02 21.22
CA ALA A 297 25.08 10.97 22.19
C ALA A 297 25.14 9.65 22.99
N ARG A 298 24.01 8.92 23.09
CA ARG A 298 23.91 7.58 23.70
C ARG A 298 24.08 6.45 22.69
N GLY A 299 24.38 6.76 21.43
CA GLY A 299 24.50 5.76 20.35
C GLY A 299 23.17 5.15 19.92
N CYS A 300 22.06 5.85 20.17
CA CYS A 300 20.69 5.39 19.91
C CYS A 300 20.08 6.14 18.72
N THR A 301 19.18 5.50 17.97
CA THR A 301 18.38 6.14 16.93
C THR A 301 17.11 6.70 17.58
N TYR A 302 16.80 7.96 17.30
CA TYR A 302 15.51 8.53 17.63
C TYR A 302 14.51 8.06 16.57
N ASP A 303 13.66 7.09 16.89
CA ASP A 303 12.51 6.71 16.05
C ASP A 303 11.24 7.33 16.65
N PRO A 304 10.72 8.39 16.02
CA PRO A 304 9.59 9.11 16.55
C PRO A 304 8.23 8.52 16.13
N ASN A 305 8.20 7.42 15.35
CA ASN A 305 6.95 6.82 14.86
C ASN A 305 6.15 6.08 15.96
N GLU A 306 4.82 6.19 15.90
CA GLU A 306 3.87 5.51 16.81
C GLU A 306 3.66 4.02 16.47
N VAL A 307 3.92 3.66 15.21
CA VAL A 307 3.94 2.30 14.71
C VAL A 307 5.27 2.08 14.01
N THR A 308 6.13 1.26 14.60
CA THR A 308 7.44 0.94 14.04
C THR A 308 7.45 -0.48 13.49
N ILE A 309 7.97 -0.66 12.27
CA ILE A 309 8.26 -1.96 11.68
C ILE A 309 9.72 -2.31 12.00
N GLY A 310 9.96 -3.48 12.57
CA GLY A 310 11.31 -3.98 12.86
C GLY A 310 11.90 -4.89 11.79
N PRO A 311 13.19 -5.24 11.89
CA PRO A 311 13.89 -6.12 10.93
C PRO A 311 13.37 -7.57 10.87
N ALA A 312 12.52 -7.99 11.81
CA ALA A 312 11.61 -9.13 11.68
C ALA A 312 10.18 -8.59 11.64
N PRO A 313 9.19 -9.21 10.96
CA PRO A 313 7.85 -8.66 10.84
C PRO A 313 7.14 -8.63 12.20
N HIS A 314 7.32 -7.54 12.93
CA HIS A 314 6.61 -7.20 14.15
C HIS A 314 6.20 -5.73 14.10
N LEU A 315 5.05 -5.46 14.71
CA LEU A 315 4.45 -4.14 14.85
C LEU A 315 4.35 -3.83 16.34
N VAL A 316 4.70 -2.61 16.73
CA VAL A 316 4.56 -2.11 18.10
C VAL A 316 3.49 -1.02 18.11
N TYR A 317 2.45 -1.18 18.93
CA TYR A 317 1.42 -0.15 19.15
C TYR A 317 1.76 0.68 20.39
N ARG A 318 1.84 2.01 20.24
CA ARG A 318 2.05 2.95 21.36
C ARG A 318 0.90 3.96 21.38
N THR A 319 -0.12 3.71 22.21
CA THR A 319 -1.26 4.63 22.40
C THR A 319 -1.06 5.51 23.64
N ILE A 320 -1.57 6.74 23.59
CA ILE A 320 -1.52 7.73 24.69
C ILE A 320 -2.70 7.63 25.67
N GLY A 321 -3.65 6.76 25.39
CA GLY A 321 -4.84 6.54 26.23
C GLY A 321 -5.69 5.37 25.77
N GLY A 322 -6.86 5.22 26.40
CA GLY A 322 -7.83 4.17 26.07
C GLY A 322 -7.43 2.76 26.54
N GLN A 323 -8.01 1.75 25.89
CA GLN A 323 -7.73 0.33 26.11
C GLN A 323 -7.26 -0.30 24.79
N LEU A 324 -6.45 -1.36 24.88
CA LEU A 324 -6.10 -2.17 23.71
C LEU A 324 -7.26 -3.13 23.40
N ASP A 325 -8.08 -2.76 22.43
CA ASP A 325 -9.17 -3.59 21.89
C ASP A 325 -8.81 -4.03 20.47
N ILE A 326 -8.48 -5.31 20.28
CA ILE A 326 -7.87 -5.84 19.05
C ILE A 326 -8.75 -6.93 18.45
N PHE A 327 -9.09 -6.76 17.18
CA PHE A 327 -9.85 -7.71 16.38
C PHE A 327 -8.96 -8.39 15.33
N TYR A 328 -9.11 -9.70 15.18
CA TYR A 328 -8.37 -10.49 14.18
C TYR A 328 -9.35 -11.09 13.16
N PHE A 329 -9.02 -10.94 11.88
CA PHE A 329 -9.87 -11.35 10.76
C PHE A 329 -9.12 -12.37 9.89
N PRO A 330 -9.30 -13.69 10.11
CA PRO A 330 -8.50 -14.74 9.46
C PRO A 330 -9.06 -15.20 8.10
N GLY A 331 -9.80 -14.35 7.39
CA GLY A 331 -10.39 -14.68 6.09
C GLY A 331 -9.38 -15.35 5.13
N PRO A 332 -9.73 -16.45 4.45
CA PRO A 332 -8.76 -17.22 3.66
C PRO A 332 -8.34 -16.53 2.35
N SER A 333 -8.92 -15.37 2.04
CA SER A 333 -8.46 -14.46 0.98
C SER A 333 -8.45 -13.00 1.47
N PRO A 334 -7.63 -12.11 0.86
CA PRO A 334 -7.60 -10.69 1.23
C PRO A 334 -8.97 -10.02 1.20
N GLU A 335 -9.81 -10.32 0.20
CA GLU A 335 -11.16 -9.77 0.09
C GLU A 335 -12.06 -10.22 1.26
N GLN A 336 -11.95 -11.47 1.70
CA GLN A 336 -12.73 -11.99 2.83
C GLN A 336 -12.27 -11.41 4.18
N VAL A 337 -10.99 -11.05 4.31
CA VAL A 337 -10.49 -10.29 5.48
C VAL A 337 -11.22 -8.94 5.57
N ILE A 338 -11.32 -8.21 4.45
CA ILE A 338 -12.02 -6.92 4.42
C ILE A 338 -13.52 -7.07 4.69
N GLN A 339 -14.16 -8.11 4.13
CA GLN A 339 -15.57 -8.41 4.43
C GLN A 339 -15.81 -8.67 5.92
N GLN A 340 -14.95 -9.46 6.57
CA GLN A 340 -15.03 -9.71 8.02
C GLN A 340 -14.82 -8.44 8.84
N TYR A 341 -13.87 -7.59 8.45
CA TYR A 341 -13.65 -6.29 9.07
C TYR A 341 -14.90 -5.40 8.99
N GLN A 342 -15.50 -5.28 7.81
CA GLN A 342 -16.71 -4.48 7.60
C GLN A 342 -17.96 -5.06 8.26
N GLN A 343 -18.01 -6.37 8.55
CA GLN A 343 -19.10 -6.94 9.36
C GLN A 343 -19.09 -6.41 10.81
N ILE A 344 -17.93 -5.98 11.32
CA ILE A 344 -17.80 -5.38 12.66
C ILE A 344 -18.02 -3.87 12.60
N ILE A 345 -17.36 -3.16 11.68
CA ILE A 345 -17.40 -1.70 11.65
C ILE A 345 -18.61 -1.14 10.88
N GLY A 346 -19.33 -1.97 10.12
CA GLY A 346 -20.39 -1.55 9.21
C GLY A 346 -19.97 -1.61 7.74
N THR A 347 -20.90 -2.00 6.88
CA THR A 347 -20.68 -2.01 5.43
C THR A 347 -20.74 -0.58 4.86
N PRO A 348 -20.07 -0.31 3.74
CA PRO A 348 -20.13 0.98 3.06
C PRO A 348 -21.57 1.44 2.74
N PHE A 349 -21.78 2.75 2.77
CA PHE A 349 -23.01 3.33 2.24
C PHE A 349 -23.08 3.18 0.71
N LEU A 350 -24.29 3.14 0.17
CA LEU A 350 -24.51 3.15 -1.27
C LEU A 350 -24.70 4.60 -1.74
N PRO A 351 -23.80 5.22 -2.52
CA PRO A 351 -24.01 6.59 -3.02
C PRO A 351 -25.20 6.68 -3.97
N SER A 352 -25.74 7.89 -4.15
CA SER A 352 -26.66 8.16 -5.26
C SER A 352 -25.96 7.97 -6.61
N TYR A 353 -26.67 7.49 -7.63
CA TYR A 353 -26.05 7.14 -8.92
C TYR A 353 -25.37 8.35 -9.60
N TRP A 354 -25.92 9.56 -9.43
CA TRP A 354 -25.35 10.80 -9.98
C TRP A 354 -23.97 11.12 -9.38
N ALA A 355 -23.69 10.70 -8.15
CA ALA A 355 -22.43 10.99 -7.46
C ALA A 355 -21.24 10.20 -8.04
N LEU A 356 -21.50 9.19 -8.88
CA LEU A 356 -20.46 8.48 -9.62
C LEU A 356 -20.01 9.25 -10.88
N GLY A 357 -20.76 10.28 -11.29
CA GLY A 357 -20.42 11.15 -12.41
C GLY A 357 -19.14 11.96 -12.16
N PHE A 358 -18.77 12.79 -13.13
CA PHE A 358 -17.63 13.69 -13.01
C PHE A 358 -18.03 14.97 -12.27
N HIS A 359 -17.24 15.35 -11.27
CA HIS A 359 -17.47 16.52 -10.42
C HIS A 359 -16.44 17.61 -10.71
N ILE A 360 -16.87 18.86 -10.84
CA ILE A 360 -15.99 20.03 -10.96
C ILE A 360 -16.11 20.93 -9.74
N CYS A 361 -14.98 21.39 -9.21
CA CYS A 361 -14.87 22.26 -8.07
C CYS A 361 -13.66 23.20 -8.23
N ARG A 362 -13.64 24.28 -7.46
CA ARG A 362 -12.49 25.17 -7.31
C ARG A 362 -12.65 26.01 -6.04
N TYR A 363 -11.58 26.10 -5.25
CA TYR A 363 -11.44 27.16 -4.27
C TYR A 363 -11.09 28.48 -4.96
N GLY A 364 -11.89 29.52 -4.75
CA GLY A 364 -11.66 30.86 -5.29
C GLY A 364 -12.58 31.31 -6.42
N TYR A 365 -13.70 30.61 -6.68
CA TYR A 365 -14.76 31.18 -7.53
C TYR A 365 -15.24 32.52 -6.95
N GLN A 366 -15.14 33.61 -7.70
CA GLN A 366 -15.45 34.96 -7.17
C GLN A 366 -16.94 35.27 -7.30
N SER A 367 -17.62 34.60 -8.21
CA SER A 367 -19.03 34.83 -8.49
C SER A 367 -19.71 33.60 -9.09
N THR A 368 -21.03 33.59 -9.05
CA THR A 368 -21.86 32.61 -9.78
C THR A 368 -21.57 32.62 -11.28
N GLN A 369 -21.17 33.76 -11.85
CA GLN A 369 -20.78 33.87 -13.25
C GLN A 369 -19.50 33.07 -13.58
N ASP A 370 -18.56 32.96 -12.64
CA ASP A 370 -17.34 32.17 -12.85
C ASP A 370 -17.66 30.67 -12.90
N VAL A 371 -18.52 30.21 -11.99
CA VAL A 371 -19.03 28.83 -11.99
C VAL A 371 -19.74 28.54 -13.30
N GLN A 372 -20.66 29.42 -13.73
CA GLN A 372 -21.36 29.29 -15.01
C GLN A 372 -20.41 29.28 -16.21
N THR A 373 -19.32 30.06 -16.18
CA THR A 373 -18.33 30.09 -17.26
C THR A 373 -17.61 28.75 -17.38
N VAL A 374 -17.19 28.15 -16.27
CA VAL A 374 -16.54 26.83 -16.25
C VAL A 374 -17.52 25.73 -16.68
N VAL A 375 -18.76 25.76 -16.19
CA VAL A 375 -19.83 24.84 -16.59
C VAL A 375 -20.08 24.94 -18.10
N ASN A 376 -20.33 26.14 -18.63
CA ASN A 376 -20.61 26.36 -20.05
C ASN A 376 -19.45 25.93 -20.94
N ARG A 377 -18.20 26.14 -20.48
CA ARG A 377 -17.02 25.67 -21.19
C ARG A 377 -16.95 24.14 -21.23
N THR A 378 -17.19 23.47 -20.11
CA THR A 378 -17.22 22.00 -20.01
C THR A 378 -18.28 21.40 -20.93
N ILE A 379 -19.48 22.00 -20.95
CA ILE A 379 -20.56 21.66 -21.88
C ILE A 379 -20.12 21.91 -23.34
N GLY A 380 -19.45 23.02 -23.61
CA GLY A 380 -18.95 23.37 -24.95
C GLY A 380 -17.96 22.35 -25.54
N TYR A 381 -17.20 21.65 -24.70
CA TYR A 381 -16.33 20.54 -25.11
C TYR A 381 -17.02 19.17 -25.11
N ASN A 382 -18.32 19.13 -24.79
CA ASN A 382 -19.12 17.90 -24.72
C ASN A 382 -18.53 16.87 -23.74
N ILE A 383 -17.95 17.35 -22.65
CA ILE A 383 -17.41 16.53 -21.56
C ILE A 383 -18.58 16.11 -20.65
N PRO A 384 -18.80 14.80 -20.41
CA PRO A 384 -19.75 14.35 -19.42
C PRO A 384 -19.38 14.84 -18.01
N PHE A 385 -20.34 15.47 -17.32
CA PHE A 385 -20.21 15.91 -15.92
C PHE A 385 -21.59 16.00 -15.27
N ASP A 386 -21.68 15.73 -13.97
CA ASP A 386 -22.95 15.72 -13.23
C ASP A 386 -23.02 16.79 -12.15
N VAL A 387 -21.88 17.15 -11.57
CA VAL A 387 -21.86 17.93 -10.32
C VAL A 387 -20.91 19.11 -10.44
N ALA A 388 -21.41 20.28 -10.07
CA ALA A 388 -20.59 21.48 -9.86
C ALA A 388 -20.64 21.86 -8.39
N TRP A 389 -19.47 22.04 -7.79
CA TRP A 389 -19.30 22.46 -6.41
C TRP A 389 -18.93 23.94 -6.36
N ALA A 390 -19.40 24.60 -5.31
CA ALA A 390 -18.91 25.90 -4.91
C ALA A 390 -18.24 25.75 -3.54
N ASP A 391 -16.97 26.10 -3.47
CA ASP A 391 -16.22 26.18 -2.21
C ASP A 391 -16.72 27.38 -1.36
N ILE A 392 -16.15 27.60 -0.18
CA ILE A 392 -16.56 28.57 0.84
C ILE A 392 -16.74 30.03 0.35
N ASN A 393 -16.30 30.37 -0.86
CA ASN A 393 -16.54 31.66 -1.49
C ASN A 393 -18.02 31.99 -1.74
N TYR A 394 -18.91 31.00 -1.81
CA TYR A 394 -20.35 31.28 -1.91
C TYR A 394 -20.93 31.87 -0.61
N MET A 395 -20.25 31.66 0.53
CA MET A 395 -20.73 32.04 1.85
C MET A 395 -20.47 33.52 2.14
N ASP A 396 -21.37 34.17 2.89
CA ASP A 396 -21.14 35.53 3.38
C ASP A 396 -20.05 35.53 4.45
N ARG A 397 -18.86 36.01 4.06
CA ARG A 397 -17.65 36.05 4.91
C ARG A 397 -17.31 34.68 5.51
N TYR A 398 -17.49 33.61 4.73
CA TYR A 398 -17.15 32.22 5.10
C TYR A 398 -17.96 31.66 6.27
N LYS A 399 -19.07 32.30 6.64
CA LYS A 399 -19.92 31.84 7.74
C LYS A 399 -20.85 30.75 7.25
N ASP A 400 -20.80 29.62 7.94
CA ASP A 400 -21.95 28.74 8.04
C ASP A 400 -23.03 29.42 8.90
N PHE A 401 -24.25 28.93 8.71
CA PHE A 401 -25.52 29.37 9.29
C PHE A 401 -25.45 30.19 10.60
N THR A 402 -26.18 31.31 10.70
CA THR A 402 -26.15 32.17 11.89
C THR A 402 -26.87 31.53 13.07
N LEU A 403 -26.17 31.42 14.21
CA LEU A 403 -26.68 30.86 15.47
C LEU A 403 -28.04 31.47 15.88
N ASP A 404 -29.08 30.65 15.79
CA ASP A 404 -30.36 30.86 16.48
C ASP A 404 -30.27 30.28 17.91
N GLN A 405 -31.10 30.76 18.84
CA GLN A 405 -31.11 30.39 20.26
C GLN A 405 -31.64 28.95 20.47
N THR A 406 -30.86 27.96 20.07
CA THR A 406 -31.16 26.53 20.27
C THR A 406 -30.30 25.95 21.40
N ASN A 407 -30.80 24.90 22.08
CA ASN A 407 -30.13 24.22 23.20
C ASN A 407 -29.07 23.18 22.73
N ALA A 408 -28.43 23.45 21.59
CA ALA A 408 -27.37 22.65 21.01
C ALA A 408 -26.13 22.62 21.94
N SER A 409 -25.41 21.50 21.93
CA SER A 409 -24.13 21.36 22.63
C SER A 409 -23.01 21.84 21.70
N PHE A 410 -22.02 22.53 22.28
CA PHE A 410 -20.78 22.93 21.62
C PHE A 410 -19.61 22.45 22.49
N ILE A 411 -18.42 22.34 21.91
CA ILE A 411 -17.20 22.05 22.67
C ILE A 411 -17.00 23.15 23.72
N GLU A 412 -16.76 22.76 24.97
CA GLU A 412 -16.65 23.67 26.09
C GLU A 412 -15.30 23.55 26.82
N TRP A 413 -14.92 24.63 27.49
CA TRP A 413 -13.94 24.58 28.57
C TRP A 413 -14.48 23.75 29.75
N PRO A 414 -13.61 22.97 30.43
CA PRO A 414 -14.05 22.15 31.55
C PRO A 414 -14.54 23.02 32.72
N ARG A 415 -13.89 24.17 32.96
CA ARG A 415 -14.17 25.08 34.07
C ARG A 415 -14.31 26.54 33.63
N ALA A 416 -15.05 27.34 34.38
CA ALA A 416 -15.39 28.73 34.04
C ALA A 416 -14.19 29.71 34.16
N ASP A 417 -13.22 29.40 35.03
CA ASP A 417 -12.00 30.17 35.22
C ASP A 417 -11.01 30.06 34.05
N MET A 418 -11.15 29.02 33.22
CA MET A 418 -10.33 28.83 32.02
C MET A 418 -10.85 29.59 30.79
N VAL A 419 -12.09 30.10 30.86
CA VAL A 419 -12.71 30.81 29.74
C VAL A 419 -12.01 32.15 29.51
N PRO A 420 -11.51 32.45 28.29
CA PRO A 420 -10.95 33.76 27.96
C PRO A 420 -12.06 34.84 27.94
N GLN A 421 -12.37 35.41 29.10
CA GLN A 421 -13.49 36.36 29.28
C GLN A 421 -13.38 37.57 28.35
N ASN A 422 -12.16 38.02 28.03
CA ASN A 422 -11.93 39.12 27.08
C ASN A 422 -12.36 38.78 25.64
N ILE A 423 -12.40 37.50 25.27
CA ILE A 423 -12.87 37.02 23.97
C ILE A 423 -14.36 36.69 24.05
N ASN A 424 -14.78 35.84 24.98
CA ASN A 424 -16.18 35.40 25.10
C ASN A 424 -17.15 36.59 25.31
N ASN A 425 -16.77 37.62 26.07
CA ASN A 425 -17.62 38.78 26.32
C ASN A 425 -17.84 39.67 25.08
N GLN A 426 -17.10 39.46 23.98
CA GLN A 426 -17.32 40.15 22.71
C GLN A 426 -18.57 39.64 21.98
N TYR A 427 -19.04 38.42 22.30
CA TYR A 427 -20.11 37.74 21.60
C TYR A 427 -21.30 37.49 22.54
N PRO A 428 -22.45 38.17 22.33
CA PRO A 428 -23.59 38.05 23.23
C PRO A 428 -24.12 36.61 23.45
N LEU A 429 -23.99 35.74 22.45
CA LEU A 429 -24.49 34.36 22.50
C LEU A 429 -23.66 33.42 23.39
N VAL A 430 -22.38 33.73 23.61
CA VAL A 430 -21.47 32.89 24.41
C VAL A 430 -20.98 33.58 25.70
N ASN A 431 -21.40 34.83 25.91
CA ASN A 431 -21.10 35.59 27.12
C ASN A 431 -21.65 34.86 28.37
N GLY A 432 -20.79 34.65 29.36
CA GLY A 432 -21.14 33.92 30.59
C GLY A 432 -21.26 32.40 30.42
N THR A 433 -20.95 31.85 29.24
CA THR A 433 -20.92 30.41 28.97
C THR A 433 -19.50 29.84 29.04
N LYS A 434 -19.38 28.51 28.99
CA LYS A 434 -18.07 27.81 28.87
C LYS A 434 -17.71 27.44 27.43
N ILE A 435 -18.47 27.91 26.44
CA ILE A 435 -18.24 27.55 25.03
C ILE A 435 -16.82 27.96 24.63
N LEU A 436 -16.08 27.01 24.07
CA LEU A 436 -14.73 27.20 23.56
C LEU A 436 -14.82 27.87 22.20
N LEU A 437 -13.98 28.89 21.99
CA LEU A 437 -13.92 29.67 20.76
C LEU A 437 -12.57 29.49 20.08
N GLY A 438 -12.61 29.13 18.80
CA GLY A 438 -11.46 28.99 17.92
C GLY A 438 -11.45 30.00 16.77
N VAL A 439 -10.52 29.80 15.84
CA VAL A 439 -10.34 30.63 14.64
C VAL A 439 -10.23 29.71 13.43
N VAL A 440 -11.06 29.93 12.41
CA VAL A 440 -11.01 29.20 11.13
C VAL A 440 -11.28 30.18 9.98
N TRP A 441 -12.08 29.82 8.98
CA TRP A 441 -12.34 30.65 7.80
C TRP A 441 -13.16 31.92 8.07
N PRO A 442 -14.18 31.94 8.94
CA PRO A 442 -14.90 33.17 9.25
C PRO A 442 -13.99 34.31 9.75
N ASP A 443 -14.44 35.55 9.60
CA ASP A 443 -13.72 36.76 10.06
C ASP A 443 -13.96 37.10 11.55
N HIS A 444 -14.48 36.14 12.32
CA HIS A 444 -14.74 36.20 13.77
C HIS A 444 -14.46 34.82 14.37
N HIS A 445 -14.32 34.73 15.71
CA HIS A 445 -14.18 33.45 16.39
C HIS A 445 -15.39 32.54 16.15
N VAL A 446 -15.13 31.23 16.09
CA VAL A 446 -16.13 30.20 15.84
C VAL A 446 -16.29 29.29 17.06
N ALA A 447 -17.50 28.80 17.27
CA ALA A 447 -17.79 27.72 18.20
C ALA A 447 -17.89 26.42 17.41
N PHE A 448 -17.50 25.31 18.03
CA PHE A 448 -17.47 23.99 17.38
C PHE A 448 -18.61 23.12 17.91
N PRO A 449 -19.57 22.68 17.07
CA PRO A 449 -20.69 21.85 17.50
C PRO A 449 -20.23 20.52 18.12
N ASP A 450 -20.87 20.11 19.21
CA ASP A 450 -20.60 18.83 19.86
C ASP A 450 -21.57 17.76 19.31
N PHE A 451 -21.15 17.10 18.23
CA PHE A 451 -21.93 16.03 17.57
C PHE A 451 -21.98 14.73 18.38
N LEU A 452 -21.23 14.64 19.48
CA LEU A 452 -21.33 13.55 20.46
C LEU A 452 -22.41 13.82 21.53
N ASP A 453 -23.21 14.89 21.40
CA ASP A 453 -24.34 15.18 22.29
C ASP A 453 -25.34 14.00 22.34
N PRO A 454 -25.44 13.28 23.47
CA PRO A 454 -26.29 12.10 23.56
C PRO A 454 -27.79 12.43 23.60
N THR A 455 -28.16 13.70 23.73
CA THR A 455 -29.57 14.13 23.78
C THR A 455 -30.18 14.37 22.40
N GLY A 456 -29.36 14.39 21.34
CA GLY A 456 -29.79 14.64 19.96
C GLY A 456 -30.09 16.11 19.64
N GLN A 457 -29.86 17.04 20.58
CA GLN A 457 -30.17 18.46 20.37
C GLN A 457 -29.20 19.14 19.41
N THR A 458 -27.91 18.78 19.41
CA THR A 458 -26.96 19.24 18.38
C THR A 458 -27.40 18.77 16.98
N ASN A 459 -27.81 17.51 16.83
CA ASN A 459 -28.30 17.00 15.53
C ASN A 459 -29.58 17.71 15.08
N GLN A 460 -30.48 18.02 16.01
CA GLN A 460 -31.68 18.79 15.68
C GLN A 460 -31.36 20.22 15.26
N TRP A 461 -30.41 20.88 15.95
CA TRP A 461 -29.92 22.20 15.54
C TRP A 461 -29.30 22.14 14.15
N TRP A 462 -28.42 21.17 13.89
CA TRP A 462 -27.79 20.97 12.58
C TRP A 462 -28.85 20.74 11.48
N SER A 463 -29.88 19.95 11.78
CA SER A 463 -31.03 19.73 10.89
C SER A 463 -31.77 21.02 10.55
N ASN A 464 -32.05 21.85 11.55
CA ASN A 464 -32.75 23.12 11.38
C ASN A 464 -31.93 24.10 10.55
N GLU A 465 -30.63 24.22 10.81
CA GLU A 465 -29.75 25.12 10.06
C GLU A 465 -29.61 24.67 8.59
N PHE A 466 -29.48 23.37 8.36
CA PHE A 466 -29.47 22.80 7.02
C PHE A 466 -30.79 23.05 6.28
N ALA A 467 -31.93 22.86 6.95
CA ALA A 467 -33.25 23.12 6.38
C ALA A 467 -33.42 24.60 5.99
N LYS A 468 -33.03 25.53 6.88
CA LYS A 468 -33.04 26.98 6.62
C LYS A 468 -32.19 27.33 5.40
N PHE A 469 -30.99 26.76 5.26
CA PHE A 469 -30.15 27.01 4.10
C PHE A 469 -30.77 26.50 2.81
N ARG A 470 -31.41 25.34 2.86
CA ARG A 470 -32.07 24.74 1.69
C ARG A 470 -33.25 25.57 1.18
N GLU A 471 -33.89 26.37 2.02
CA GLU A 471 -34.88 27.37 1.58
C GLU A 471 -34.29 28.44 0.65
N THR A 472 -32.97 28.67 0.74
CA THR A 472 -32.24 29.64 -0.07
C THR A 472 -31.53 28.98 -1.25
N VAL A 473 -30.86 27.84 -1.03
CA VAL A 473 -30.06 27.12 -2.04
C VAL A 473 -30.42 25.64 -2.04
N ALA A 474 -31.00 25.16 -3.14
CA ALA A 474 -31.26 23.74 -3.32
C ALA A 474 -29.94 22.99 -3.58
N ILE A 475 -29.53 22.18 -2.62
CA ILE A 475 -28.35 21.29 -2.71
C ILE A 475 -28.79 19.81 -2.74
N ASP A 476 -28.00 18.98 -3.43
CA ASP A 476 -28.25 17.54 -3.63
C ASP A 476 -27.32 16.62 -2.82
N GLY A 477 -26.18 17.15 -2.35
CA GLY A 477 -25.20 16.45 -1.52
C GLY A 477 -24.38 17.43 -0.69
N VAL A 478 -23.59 16.91 0.26
CA VAL A 478 -22.87 17.73 1.24
C VAL A 478 -21.40 17.35 1.28
N TRP A 479 -20.55 18.37 1.29
CA TRP A 479 -19.12 18.23 1.53
C TRP A 479 -18.82 18.87 2.88
N ILE A 480 -18.44 18.04 3.87
CA ILE A 480 -18.01 18.47 5.20
C ILE A 480 -16.48 18.44 5.25
N ASP A 481 -15.89 19.57 5.60
CA ASP A 481 -14.44 19.81 5.56
C ASP A 481 -13.98 20.47 6.85
N MET A 482 -12.67 20.53 7.06
CA MET A 482 -12.05 21.14 8.25
C MET A 482 -12.42 20.43 9.58
N ASN A 483 -12.83 19.17 9.49
CA ASN A 483 -13.49 18.44 10.57
C ASN A 483 -12.61 17.41 11.30
N GLU A 484 -11.29 17.61 11.33
CA GLU A 484 -10.36 16.82 12.15
C GLU A 484 -10.57 16.91 13.67
N ILE A 485 -10.97 18.01 14.31
CA ILE A 485 -11.37 19.36 13.88
C ILE A 485 -10.19 20.32 13.70
N SER A 486 -10.19 21.12 12.63
CA SER A 486 -9.11 22.09 12.37
C SER A 486 -9.35 23.42 13.10
N ASN A 487 -8.29 24.00 13.66
CA ASN A 487 -8.28 25.34 14.24
C ASN A 487 -6.99 26.07 13.86
N PHE A 488 -7.09 27.27 13.32
CA PHE A 488 -5.92 28.04 12.90
C PHE A 488 -5.19 28.66 14.10
N ASN A 489 -3.87 28.44 14.17
CA ASN A 489 -2.96 29.06 15.14
C ASN A 489 -3.27 28.78 16.59
N THR A 490 -3.51 27.53 16.95
CA THR A 490 -3.57 27.18 18.37
C THR A 490 -2.25 27.52 19.05
N GLY A 491 -2.30 28.48 19.95
CA GLY A 491 -1.17 28.92 20.75
C GLY A 491 -1.17 28.24 22.11
N PHE A 492 -0.08 28.47 22.85
CA PHE A 492 0.13 27.89 24.17
C PHE A 492 0.57 28.97 25.14
N TYR A 493 0.00 28.98 26.35
CA TYR A 493 0.34 29.98 27.37
C TYR A 493 1.84 29.92 27.72
N ASN A 494 2.49 31.08 27.83
CA ASN A 494 3.91 31.25 28.16
C ASN A 494 4.92 30.69 27.13
N SER A 495 4.49 30.34 25.90
CA SER A 495 5.40 29.95 24.81
C SER A 495 5.94 31.17 24.05
N THR A 496 7.26 31.18 23.77
CA THR A 496 7.94 32.20 22.96
C THR A 496 7.95 31.89 21.46
N SER A 497 7.51 30.71 21.05
CA SER A 497 7.58 30.20 19.66
C SER A 497 6.19 30.13 19.02
N GLN A 498 5.50 31.26 18.92
CA GLN A 498 4.25 31.33 18.16
C GLN A 498 4.53 31.75 16.71
N LYS A 499 4.39 30.81 15.77
CA LYS A 499 4.18 31.19 14.36
C LYS A 499 2.70 31.55 14.20
N ILE A 500 2.44 32.83 13.93
CA ILE A 500 1.08 33.34 13.71
C ILE A 500 0.84 33.41 12.21
N TYR A 501 -0.03 32.56 11.68
CA TYR A 501 -0.48 32.55 10.28
C TYR A 501 -1.95 32.98 10.21
N HIS A 502 -2.37 33.91 9.34
CA HIS A 502 -3.82 34.19 9.13
C HIS A 502 -4.63 34.86 10.27
N ILE A 503 -4.06 35.76 11.08
CA ILE A 503 -4.90 36.71 11.85
C ILE A 503 -5.50 37.74 10.88
N LYS A 504 -6.81 37.65 10.61
CA LYS A 504 -7.53 38.55 9.68
C LYS A 504 -7.80 39.93 10.29
N SER A 505 -7.90 40.01 11.62
CA SER A 505 -8.12 41.23 12.38
C SER A 505 -7.39 41.18 13.72
N PRO A 506 -6.91 42.30 14.29
CA PRO A 506 -6.38 42.36 15.67
C PRO A 506 -7.34 41.86 16.76
N ARG A 507 -8.62 41.60 16.41
CA ARG A 507 -9.64 41.04 17.28
C ARG A 507 -9.65 39.51 17.33
N ASP A 508 -9.04 38.83 16.35
CA ASP A 508 -9.03 37.36 16.25
C ASP A 508 -7.82 36.81 17.00
N GLN A 509 -7.89 36.88 18.33
CA GLN A 509 -6.82 36.33 19.17
C GLN A 509 -6.79 34.81 19.02
N PRO A 510 -5.60 34.19 18.92
CA PRO A 510 -5.51 32.74 18.82
C PRO A 510 -6.08 32.07 20.08
N LEU A 511 -6.64 30.88 19.90
CA LEU A 511 -6.95 29.99 21.02
C LEU A 511 -5.65 29.67 21.77
N LEU A 512 -5.64 29.82 23.10
CA LEU A 512 -4.48 29.52 23.94
C LEU A 512 -4.77 28.33 24.84
N CYS A 513 -3.97 27.27 24.71
CA CYS A 513 -4.09 26.05 25.50
C CYS A 513 -3.09 26.01 26.67
N PRO A 514 -3.48 25.44 27.83
CA PRO A 514 -2.61 25.33 29.00
C PRO A 514 -1.51 24.29 28.76
N ILE A 515 -0.26 24.68 29.01
CA ILE A 515 0.92 23.78 28.96
C ILE A 515 1.66 23.72 30.30
N SER A 516 1.04 24.24 31.36
CA SER A 516 1.55 24.18 32.73
C SER A 516 0.38 24.06 33.70
N GLY A 517 0.61 23.39 34.84
CA GLY A 517 -0.45 23.10 35.82
C GLY A 517 -1.17 21.78 35.53
N PRO A 518 -2.23 21.45 36.28
CA PRO A 518 -2.91 20.15 36.19
C PRO A 518 -3.45 19.83 34.80
N ASP A 519 -4.02 20.80 34.09
CA ASP A 519 -4.63 20.57 32.77
C ASP A 519 -3.61 20.41 31.63
N ALA A 520 -2.32 20.63 31.91
CA ALA A 520 -1.26 20.45 30.93
C ALA A 520 -1.06 19.00 30.53
N GLU A 521 -1.49 18.03 31.35
CA GLU A 521 -1.36 16.60 31.06
C GLU A 521 -2.09 16.17 29.77
N PHE A 522 -3.11 16.93 29.35
CA PHE A 522 -3.87 16.63 28.14
C PHE A 522 -3.16 17.12 26.87
N ASP A 523 -2.54 18.30 26.90
CA ASP A 523 -1.86 18.87 25.73
C ASP A 523 -0.37 18.49 25.67
N ALA A 524 0.23 18.21 26.83
CA ALA A 524 1.60 17.73 27.02
C ALA A 524 1.61 16.44 27.86
N PRO A 525 1.05 15.33 27.34
CA PRO A 525 1.02 14.06 28.04
C PRO A 525 2.43 13.49 28.30
N PRO A 526 2.58 12.53 29.23
CA PRO A 526 3.87 11.90 29.52
C PRO A 526 4.53 11.26 28.28
N TYR A 527 3.73 10.80 27.32
CA TYR A 527 4.16 10.33 26.01
C TYR A 527 3.63 11.28 24.94
N LEU A 528 4.51 12.01 24.25
CA LEU A 528 4.15 12.80 23.07
C LEU A 528 4.15 11.90 21.83
N THR A 529 3.07 11.99 21.07
CA THR A 529 2.88 11.29 19.79
C THR A 529 3.84 11.80 18.72
N TYR A 530 4.02 11.03 17.66
CA TYR A 530 4.88 11.41 16.53
C TYR A 530 4.48 12.77 15.96
N SER A 531 3.16 12.97 15.86
CA SER A 531 2.57 14.18 15.30
C SER A 531 3.06 15.47 15.99
N VAL A 532 3.44 15.43 17.26
CA VAL A 532 3.99 16.60 17.97
C VAL A 532 5.38 16.96 17.44
N TYR A 533 6.17 15.98 17.01
CA TYR A 533 7.51 16.24 16.49
C TYR A 533 7.50 16.68 15.03
N THR A 534 6.49 16.28 14.25
CA THR A 534 6.37 16.65 12.83
C THR A 534 5.56 17.91 12.59
N ASN A 535 4.44 18.07 13.30
CA ASN A 535 3.41 19.03 12.92
C ASN A 535 3.38 20.26 13.85
N GLY A 536 3.78 20.14 15.12
CA GLY A 536 3.98 21.30 15.98
C GLY A 536 3.99 21.00 17.47
N PRO A 537 4.19 22.02 18.31
CA PRO A 537 4.81 21.87 19.64
C PRO A 537 4.00 21.09 20.68
N GLN A 538 2.71 20.82 20.47
CA GLN A 538 1.84 20.05 21.37
C GLN A 538 0.70 19.35 20.61
N LEU A 539 -0.08 18.51 21.30
CA LEU A 539 -1.22 17.80 20.71
C LEU A 539 -2.29 18.72 20.11
N ALA A 540 -2.60 19.85 20.74
CA ALA A 540 -3.56 20.81 20.19
C ALA A 540 -3.03 21.66 19.02
N THR A 541 -1.86 21.34 18.45
CA THR A 541 -1.40 22.01 17.23
C THR A 541 -2.45 21.86 16.13
N ASP A 542 -2.86 23.00 15.56
CA ASP A 542 -3.89 23.10 14.52
C ASP A 542 -5.26 22.51 14.86
N THR A 543 -5.56 22.33 16.15
CA THR A 543 -6.87 21.87 16.66
C THR A 543 -7.22 22.54 18.01
N VAL A 544 -8.32 22.17 18.65
CA VAL A 544 -8.73 22.76 19.94
C VAL A 544 -8.00 22.12 21.13
N CYS A 545 -8.01 22.79 22.29
CA CYS A 545 -7.30 22.30 23.48
C CYS A 545 -7.78 20.92 23.92
N MET A 546 -6.86 20.01 24.23
CA MET A 546 -7.20 18.62 24.59
C MET A 546 -7.97 18.50 25.91
N CYS A 547 -7.81 19.48 26.81
CA CYS A 547 -8.56 19.57 28.07
C CYS A 547 -10.04 20.00 27.90
N ALA A 548 -10.46 20.37 26.69
CA ALA A 548 -11.86 20.68 26.40
C ALA A 548 -12.76 19.46 26.63
N VAL A 549 -14.07 19.68 26.74
CA VAL A 549 -15.04 18.62 27.03
C VAL A 549 -16.12 18.51 25.96
N THR A 550 -16.52 17.27 25.68
CA THR A 550 -17.49 16.85 24.66
C THR A 550 -18.59 15.97 25.28
N GLY A 551 -19.61 15.61 24.49
CA GLY A 551 -20.72 14.77 24.91
C GLY A 551 -21.47 15.34 26.11
N ARG A 552 -21.73 16.66 26.12
CA ARG A 552 -22.26 17.41 27.29
C ARG A 552 -21.44 17.22 28.58
N ARG A 553 -20.12 17.39 28.48
CA ARG A 553 -19.17 17.32 29.62
C ARG A 553 -18.98 15.91 30.19
N SER A 554 -19.38 14.87 29.46
CA SER A 554 -19.19 13.48 29.88
C SER A 554 -17.84 12.90 29.44
N GLN A 555 -17.20 13.51 28.44
CA GLN A 555 -15.95 13.06 27.84
C GLN A 555 -14.97 14.23 27.68
N THR A 556 -13.68 13.91 27.60
CA THR A 556 -12.62 14.86 27.28
C THR A 556 -12.39 14.87 25.77
N PHE A 557 -12.00 16.01 25.23
CA PHE A 557 -11.64 16.12 23.83
C PHE A 557 -10.39 15.29 23.50
N TYR A 558 -9.46 15.13 24.45
CA TYR A 558 -8.32 14.22 24.38
C TYR A 558 -8.71 12.81 23.89
N ASP A 559 -9.79 12.24 24.45
CA ASP A 559 -10.27 10.89 24.08
C ASP A 559 -11.12 10.91 22.81
N THR A 560 -11.82 12.01 22.53
CA THR A 560 -12.81 12.08 21.44
C THR A 560 -12.34 12.79 20.18
N LYS A 561 -11.11 13.35 20.15
CA LYS A 561 -10.62 14.19 19.03
C LYS A 561 -10.76 13.48 17.69
N ASN A 562 -10.27 12.24 17.59
CA ASN A 562 -10.29 11.47 16.34
C ASN A 562 -11.70 10.96 15.97
N LEU A 563 -12.72 11.20 16.80
CA LEU A 563 -14.12 10.85 16.53
C LEU A 563 -14.93 12.03 15.98
N TYR A 564 -14.38 13.25 15.96
CA TYR A 564 -15.15 14.45 15.60
C TYR A 564 -15.74 14.35 14.19
N GLY A 565 -14.89 14.19 13.16
CA GLY A 565 -15.34 14.08 11.77
C GLY A 565 -16.27 12.90 11.53
N TRP A 566 -16.05 11.77 12.20
CA TRP A 566 -16.97 10.63 12.18
C TRP A 566 -18.35 11.01 12.74
N SER A 567 -18.41 11.65 13.91
CA SER A 567 -19.69 12.03 14.54
C SER A 567 -20.45 13.09 13.73
N GLU A 568 -19.75 14.05 13.12
CA GLU A 568 -20.34 15.02 12.20
C GLU A 568 -20.87 14.35 10.93
N MET A 569 -20.14 13.38 10.38
CA MET A 569 -20.55 12.63 9.20
C MET A 569 -21.85 11.84 9.44
N VAL A 570 -21.96 11.20 10.60
CA VAL A 570 -23.19 10.51 11.05
C VAL A 570 -24.35 11.50 11.15
N ALA A 571 -24.13 12.65 11.79
CA ALA A 571 -25.16 13.68 11.94
C ALA A 571 -25.59 14.25 10.58
N THR A 572 -24.63 14.50 9.69
CA THR A 572 -24.86 15.10 8.37
C THR A 572 -25.56 14.15 7.42
N ASP A 573 -25.23 12.86 7.42
CA ASP A 573 -25.94 11.85 6.63
C ASP A 573 -27.43 11.80 7.00
N LEU A 574 -27.73 11.77 8.31
CA LEU A 574 -29.10 11.81 8.82
C LEU A 574 -29.84 13.08 8.37
N VAL A 575 -29.22 14.24 8.58
CA VAL A 575 -29.81 15.55 8.27
C VAL A 575 -30.04 15.73 6.77
N GLN A 576 -29.05 15.39 5.94
CA GLN A 576 -29.14 15.48 4.49
C GLN A 576 -30.33 14.64 3.98
N LYS A 577 -30.45 13.39 4.43
CA LYS A 577 -31.55 12.49 4.05
C LYS A 577 -32.91 13.07 4.43
N GLN A 578 -33.05 13.60 5.65
CA GLN A 578 -34.29 14.22 6.12
C GLN A 578 -34.66 15.48 5.32
N ALA A 579 -33.68 16.34 5.07
CA ALA A 579 -33.92 17.63 4.43
C ALA A 579 -34.15 17.52 2.91
N ILE A 580 -33.40 16.64 2.22
CA ILE A 580 -33.50 16.45 0.77
C ILE A 580 -34.65 15.50 0.42
N GLY A 581 -34.92 14.50 1.27
CA GLY A 581 -35.86 13.42 0.99
C GLY A 581 -35.31 12.37 -0.01
N LYS A 582 -34.02 12.43 -0.29
CA LYS A 582 -33.27 11.51 -1.15
C LYS A 582 -31.95 11.13 -0.48
N ARG A 583 -31.31 10.08 -0.99
CA ARG A 583 -30.09 9.51 -0.40
C ARG A 583 -28.89 10.48 -0.41
N GLY A 584 -28.72 11.23 -1.50
CA GLY A 584 -27.60 12.16 -1.69
C GLY A 584 -26.22 11.48 -1.61
N ALA A 585 -25.20 12.24 -1.21
CA ALA A 585 -23.87 11.74 -0.86
C ALA A 585 -23.18 12.75 0.08
N VAL A 586 -22.62 12.25 1.18
CA VAL A 586 -21.77 13.02 2.10
C VAL A 586 -20.31 12.72 1.80
N ILE A 587 -19.48 13.74 1.68
CA ILE A 587 -18.03 13.62 1.49
C ILE A 587 -17.34 14.27 2.71
N SER A 588 -16.57 13.49 3.47
CA SER A 588 -15.89 13.96 4.69
C SER A 588 -14.37 13.92 4.55
N ARG A 589 -13.67 14.89 5.16
CA ARG A 589 -12.20 14.87 5.25
C ARG A 589 -11.74 13.92 6.33
N SER A 590 -12.10 14.21 7.57
CA SER A 590 -11.74 13.35 8.69
C SER A 590 -12.62 12.10 8.73
N THR A 591 -11.99 10.95 8.98
CA THR A 591 -12.64 9.65 9.02
C THR A 591 -12.12 8.83 10.21
N PHE A 592 -12.93 7.87 10.65
CA PHE A 592 -12.60 6.86 11.64
C PHE A 592 -13.14 5.49 11.14
N PRO A 593 -12.67 4.32 11.62
CA PRO A 593 -13.34 3.05 11.33
C PRO A 593 -14.87 3.18 11.52
N SER A 594 -15.65 2.71 10.54
CA SER A 594 -17.10 2.89 10.33
C SER A 594 -17.58 4.15 9.58
N SER A 595 -16.74 5.16 9.33
CA SER A 595 -17.13 6.36 8.55
C SER A 595 -17.71 6.00 7.18
N GLY A 596 -17.20 4.96 6.53
CA GLY A 596 -17.68 4.49 5.23
C GLY A 596 -19.15 4.10 5.19
N SER A 597 -19.80 3.82 6.32
CA SER A 597 -21.23 3.53 6.40
C SER A 597 -22.12 4.77 6.24
N TYR A 598 -21.56 5.98 6.31
CA TYR A 598 -22.30 7.24 6.30
C TYR A 598 -21.94 8.14 5.12
N GLY A 599 -20.83 7.90 4.44
CA GLY A 599 -20.47 8.63 3.23
C GLY A 599 -19.08 8.27 2.69
N GLY A 600 -18.58 9.10 1.77
CA GLY A 600 -17.28 8.94 1.10
C GLY A 600 -16.20 9.86 1.65
N HIS A 601 -15.03 9.77 1.01
CA HIS A 601 -13.83 10.52 1.38
C HIS A 601 -13.09 11.02 0.13
N TRP A 602 -12.25 12.04 0.28
CA TRP A 602 -11.22 12.38 -0.70
C TRP A 602 -9.88 12.51 0.02
N LEU A 603 -8.78 12.18 -0.64
CA LEU A 603 -7.43 12.09 -0.03
C LEU A 603 -6.82 13.42 0.46
N GLY A 604 -7.61 14.49 0.56
CA GLY A 604 -7.17 15.78 1.06
C GLY A 604 -6.47 16.65 0.02
N ASP A 605 -5.80 17.67 0.55
CA ASP A 605 -5.15 18.76 -0.18
C ASP A 605 -3.82 18.29 -0.78
N ASN A 606 -3.89 17.60 -1.90
CA ASN A 606 -2.72 17.09 -2.63
C ASN A 606 -2.03 18.20 -3.46
N HIS A 607 -0.81 17.94 -3.94
CA HIS A 607 -0.09 18.86 -4.82
C HIS A 607 -0.17 18.43 -6.29
N ALA A 608 -0.04 19.40 -7.21
CA ALA A 608 0.06 19.16 -8.64
C ALA A 608 1.45 18.60 -9.04
N THR A 609 1.80 17.42 -8.53
CA THR A 609 3.04 16.70 -8.83
C THR A 609 2.78 15.27 -9.32
N TRP A 610 3.78 14.65 -9.96
CA TRP A 610 3.70 13.25 -10.40
C TRP A 610 3.74 12.26 -9.22
N ASP A 611 4.36 12.63 -8.10
CA ASP A 611 4.41 11.79 -6.91
C ASP A 611 3.04 11.74 -6.23
N ASP A 612 2.34 12.88 -6.10
CA ASP A 612 0.95 12.91 -5.62
C ASP A 612 0.00 12.10 -6.52
N LEU A 613 0.23 12.11 -7.84
CA LEU A 613 -0.51 11.23 -8.76
C LEU A 613 -0.27 9.75 -8.42
N LYS A 614 0.97 9.34 -8.11
CA LYS A 614 1.28 7.96 -7.68
C LYS A 614 0.66 7.64 -6.32
N TYR A 615 0.81 8.53 -5.34
CA TYR A 615 0.25 8.36 -3.99
C TYR A 615 -1.27 8.24 -4.00
N SER A 616 -1.96 8.91 -4.94
CA SER A 616 -3.40 8.77 -5.09
C SER A 616 -3.86 7.34 -5.36
N ILE A 617 -3.07 6.56 -6.12
CA ILE A 617 -3.39 5.17 -6.47
C ILE A 617 -3.28 4.31 -5.21
N ILE A 618 -2.27 4.56 -4.37
CA ILE A 618 -2.04 3.85 -3.11
C ILE A 618 -3.16 4.20 -2.12
N GLY A 619 -3.39 5.49 -1.87
CA GLY A 619 -4.41 5.93 -0.90
C GLY A 619 -5.81 5.42 -1.24
N ILE A 620 -6.19 5.38 -2.51
CA ILE A 620 -7.50 4.83 -2.92
C ILE A 620 -7.60 3.34 -2.58
N GLN A 621 -6.54 2.56 -2.77
CA GLN A 621 -6.52 1.14 -2.42
C GLN A 621 -6.60 0.94 -0.91
N GLU A 622 -5.86 1.75 -0.13
CA GLU A 622 -5.89 1.73 1.34
C GLU A 622 -7.30 2.05 1.88
N PHE A 623 -7.96 3.08 1.37
CA PHE A 623 -9.32 3.43 1.80
C PHE A 623 -10.37 2.37 1.44
N ASN A 624 -10.15 1.59 0.37
CA ASN A 624 -10.97 0.41 0.12
C ASN A 624 -10.78 -0.66 1.21
N MET A 625 -9.55 -0.84 1.71
CA MET A 625 -9.27 -1.72 2.85
C MET A 625 -9.82 -1.17 4.17
N PHE A 626 -9.84 0.16 4.34
CA PHE A 626 -10.44 0.83 5.50
C PHE A 626 -11.98 0.81 5.50
N GLY A 627 -12.59 0.30 4.44
CA GLY A 627 -14.03 0.16 4.30
C GLY A 627 -14.74 1.41 3.78
N ILE A 628 -14.03 2.26 3.04
CA ILE A 628 -14.55 3.49 2.42
C ILE A 628 -14.26 3.44 0.90
N PRO A 629 -14.98 2.60 0.14
CA PRO A 629 -14.72 2.41 -1.28
C PRO A 629 -15.09 3.62 -2.15
N PHE A 630 -15.96 4.53 -1.68
CA PHE A 630 -16.29 5.76 -2.39
C PHE A 630 -15.27 6.86 -2.07
N VAL A 631 -14.09 6.73 -2.69
CA VAL A 631 -12.91 7.56 -2.44
C VAL A 631 -12.24 8.02 -3.75
N GLY A 632 -11.52 9.14 -3.69
CA GLY A 632 -10.75 9.69 -4.80
C GLY A 632 -9.75 10.76 -4.35
N ALA A 633 -8.98 11.29 -5.29
CA ALA A 633 -8.08 12.44 -5.08
C ALA A 633 -8.52 13.63 -5.92
N ASP A 634 -8.02 14.82 -5.58
CA ASP A 634 -8.25 16.02 -6.40
C ASP A 634 -7.43 15.94 -7.70
N ILE A 635 -8.15 15.70 -8.79
CA ILE A 635 -7.57 15.46 -10.11
C ILE A 635 -6.87 16.73 -10.61
N CYS A 636 -5.67 16.56 -11.15
CA CYS A 636 -4.71 17.60 -11.54
C CYS A 636 -3.97 18.29 -10.38
N GLY A 637 -4.27 17.92 -9.13
CA GLY A 637 -3.64 18.48 -7.94
C GLY A 637 -4.31 19.74 -7.44
N PHE A 638 -4.52 19.82 -6.13
CA PHE A 638 -5.12 20.97 -5.48
C PHE A 638 -4.13 22.13 -5.38
N GLU A 639 -2.99 21.91 -4.72
CA GLU A 639 -1.94 22.91 -4.56
C GLU A 639 -1.02 23.00 -5.78
N GLN A 640 -0.39 24.18 -5.97
CA GLN A 640 0.57 24.48 -7.04
C GLN A 640 -0.05 24.55 -8.45
N ALA A 641 0.77 24.96 -9.45
CA ALA A 641 0.34 24.99 -10.84
C ALA A 641 0.42 23.59 -11.45
N THR A 642 -0.66 23.05 -12.01
CA THR A 642 -0.51 21.86 -12.87
C THR A 642 0.16 22.22 -14.19
N THR A 643 0.72 21.21 -14.83
CA THR A 643 1.10 21.25 -16.24
C THR A 643 0.03 20.59 -17.11
N GLU A 644 0.02 20.92 -18.39
CA GLU A 644 -0.91 20.33 -19.38
C GLU A 644 -0.79 18.80 -19.42
N GLU A 645 0.43 18.27 -19.41
CA GLU A 645 0.68 16.82 -19.43
C GLU A 645 0.24 16.13 -18.13
N LEU A 646 0.62 16.67 -16.97
CA LEU A 646 0.22 16.10 -15.68
C LEU A 646 -1.29 16.06 -15.56
N CYS A 647 -1.98 17.16 -15.87
CA CYS A 647 -3.43 17.21 -15.78
C CYS A 647 -4.09 16.27 -16.79
N LEU A 648 -3.55 16.17 -18.01
CA LEU A 648 -4.01 15.19 -18.99
C LEU A 648 -3.91 13.75 -18.46
N ARG A 649 -2.77 13.33 -17.91
CA ARG A 649 -2.58 11.99 -17.33
C ARG A 649 -3.45 11.75 -16.11
N TRP A 650 -3.61 12.77 -15.27
CA TRP A 650 -4.46 12.66 -14.09
C TRP A 650 -5.94 12.56 -14.46
N GLN A 651 -6.42 13.21 -15.52
CA GLN A 651 -7.79 13.03 -16.02
C GLN A 651 -8.01 11.60 -16.55
N GLN A 652 -7.00 11.01 -17.21
CA GLN A 652 -7.04 9.62 -17.67
C GLN A 652 -7.13 8.64 -16.49
N LEU A 653 -6.31 8.81 -15.46
CA LEU A 653 -6.35 8.00 -14.24
C LEU A 653 -7.61 8.25 -13.40
N GLY A 654 -7.96 9.51 -13.18
CA GLY A 654 -9.06 9.94 -12.30
C GLY A 654 -10.43 9.47 -12.77
N ALA A 655 -10.60 9.21 -14.07
CA ALA A 655 -11.79 8.53 -14.60
C ALA A 655 -12.04 7.13 -13.99
N PHE A 656 -11.04 6.55 -13.33
CA PHE A 656 -11.10 5.28 -12.61
C PHE A 656 -11.19 5.41 -11.08
N TYR A 657 -11.31 6.63 -10.54
CA TYR A 657 -11.58 6.79 -9.10
C TYR A 657 -13.06 6.53 -8.80
N PRO A 658 -13.43 5.78 -7.74
CA PRO A 658 -14.83 5.65 -7.35
C PRO A 658 -15.52 7.01 -7.14
N PHE A 659 -14.85 7.94 -6.44
CA PHE A 659 -15.23 9.36 -6.37
C PHE A 659 -14.35 10.20 -7.31
N MET A 660 -14.93 10.68 -8.42
CA MET A 660 -14.18 11.43 -9.44
C MET A 660 -14.37 12.93 -9.27
N ARG A 661 -13.50 13.56 -8.48
CA ARG A 661 -13.53 15.01 -8.23
C ARG A 661 -12.35 15.72 -8.86
N TYR A 662 -12.69 16.77 -9.59
CA TYR A 662 -11.76 17.78 -10.04
C TYR A 662 -11.84 18.99 -9.11
N LEU A 663 -10.76 19.36 -8.44
CA LEU A 663 -10.70 20.51 -7.54
C LEU A 663 -9.33 21.17 -7.65
N ILE A 664 -9.32 22.50 -7.71
CA ILE A 664 -8.09 23.29 -7.82
C ILE A 664 -8.12 24.47 -6.87
N TYR A 665 -6.95 24.82 -6.36
CA TYR A 665 -6.69 26.04 -5.62
C TYR A 665 -6.29 27.21 -6.55
N ASP A 666 -7.13 28.24 -6.69
CA ASP A 666 -6.80 29.46 -7.44
C ASP A 666 -6.53 30.66 -6.51
N LYS A 667 -5.25 31.01 -6.35
CA LYS A 667 -4.79 32.17 -5.56
C LYS A 667 -4.94 33.51 -6.31
N ARG A 668 -5.52 33.56 -7.52
CA ARG A 668 -5.72 34.80 -8.28
C ARG A 668 -6.63 35.74 -7.51
N ARG A 669 -6.01 36.67 -6.81
CA ARG A 669 -6.60 37.94 -6.35
C ARG A 669 -7.61 37.81 -5.20
N ILE A 670 -7.18 37.22 -4.08
CA ILE A 670 -7.59 37.77 -2.78
C ILE A 670 -6.96 39.17 -2.68
N ILE A 671 -7.62 40.18 -3.27
CA ILE A 671 -7.28 41.59 -3.07
C ILE A 671 -7.76 41.97 -1.68
N LEU A 672 -7.09 41.45 -0.66
CA LEU A 672 -6.97 42.07 0.66
C LEU A 672 -5.74 41.59 1.45
N PHE A 673 -4.69 40.99 0.84
CA PHE A 673 -3.44 40.77 1.60
C PHE A 673 -2.21 41.13 0.75
N ARG A 674 -1.75 42.38 0.91
CA ARG A 674 -0.55 42.93 0.28
C ARG A 674 0.59 42.91 1.29
N ASN A 675 1.51 41.93 1.20
CA ASN A 675 2.96 42.17 1.13
C ASN A 675 3.75 40.90 0.78
N HIS A 676 4.43 40.99 -0.38
CA HIS A 676 5.53 40.23 -0.97
C HIS A 676 5.58 38.68 -1.01
N ASN A 677 5.61 38.23 -2.28
CA ASN A 677 6.30 37.09 -2.89
C ASN A 677 5.49 35.80 -3.19
N ASP A 678 5.22 35.69 -4.48
CA ASP A 678 4.89 34.57 -5.39
C ASP A 678 3.44 34.09 -5.69
N ASN A 679 2.96 34.57 -6.85
CA ASN A 679 2.22 33.96 -7.99
C ASN A 679 0.92 33.13 -7.84
N GLY A 680 -0.22 33.72 -8.21
CA GLY A 680 -0.61 33.86 -9.64
C GLY A 680 -1.02 32.62 -10.46
N GLN A 681 -1.61 31.56 -9.87
CA GLN A 681 -1.88 30.32 -10.62
C GLN A 681 -2.97 30.44 -11.69
N PRO A 682 -2.85 29.77 -12.86
CA PRO A 682 -3.87 29.81 -13.90
C PRO A 682 -5.10 28.95 -13.59
N ALA A 683 -6.27 29.32 -14.15
CA ALA A 683 -7.41 28.41 -14.21
C ALA A 683 -6.97 27.17 -14.99
N GLN A 684 -7.27 25.96 -14.49
CA GLN A 684 -6.77 24.71 -15.10
C GLN A 684 -7.90 23.74 -15.47
N ASP A 685 -9.19 24.11 -15.28
CA ASP A 685 -10.33 23.22 -15.61
C ASP A 685 -10.24 22.65 -17.02
N PRO A 686 -10.76 21.44 -17.29
CA PRO A 686 -10.40 20.67 -18.48
C PRO A 686 -10.47 21.44 -19.81
N GLY A 687 -11.39 22.41 -19.92
CA GLY A 687 -11.52 23.25 -21.11
C GLY A 687 -10.46 24.34 -21.31
N VAL A 688 -9.47 24.48 -20.43
CA VAL A 688 -8.35 25.43 -20.56
C VAL A 688 -7.39 24.99 -21.66
N TRP A 689 -7.06 23.70 -21.71
CA TRP A 689 -6.24 23.11 -22.77
C TRP A 689 -7.09 22.20 -23.65
N PRO A 690 -7.08 22.35 -24.98
CA PRO A 690 -7.81 21.45 -25.88
C PRO A 690 -7.41 19.98 -25.73
N SER A 691 -6.14 19.69 -25.43
CA SER A 691 -5.62 18.33 -25.22
C SER A 691 -6.22 17.69 -23.96
N VAL A 692 -6.25 18.42 -22.84
CA VAL A 692 -6.85 17.98 -21.57
C VAL A 692 -8.35 17.82 -21.73
N ALA A 693 -9.02 18.74 -22.42
CA ALA A 693 -10.46 18.64 -22.69
C ALA A 693 -10.79 17.35 -23.46
N GLU A 694 -10.02 17.03 -24.50
CA GLU A 694 -10.23 15.83 -25.30
C GLU A 694 -9.91 14.54 -24.53
N ALA A 695 -8.81 14.51 -23.76
CA ALA A 695 -8.46 13.39 -22.91
C ALA A 695 -9.53 13.14 -21.82
N THR A 696 -10.01 14.21 -21.19
CA THR A 696 -11.11 14.17 -20.21
C THR A 696 -12.38 13.65 -20.86
N ARG A 697 -12.75 14.17 -22.04
CA ARG A 697 -13.94 13.73 -22.76
C ARG A 697 -13.91 12.24 -23.07
N LYS A 698 -12.80 11.72 -23.61
CA LYS A 698 -12.65 10.29 -23.92
C LYS A 698 -12.73 9.43 -22.66
N SER A 699 -11.98 9.79 -21.63
CA SER A 699 -11.91 9.04 -20.37
C SER A 699 -13.26 9.04 -19.64
N ASN A 700 -13.96 10.18 -19.63
CA ASN A 700 -15.30 10.28 -19.04
C ASN A 700 -16.34 9.51 -19.85
N LEU A 701 -16.30 9.52 -21.19
CA LEU A 701 -17.21 8.69 -21.99
C LEU A 701 -17.01 7.20 -21.73
N PHE A 702 -15.77 6.75 -21.52
CA PHE A 702 -15.49 5.39 -21.07
C PHE A 702 -16.06 5.14 -19.67
N ARG A 703 -15.78 6.02 -18.70
CA ARG A 703 -16.33 5.90 -17.34
C ARG A 703 -17.86 5.82 -17.35
N TYR A 704 -18.54 6.75 -18.02
CA TYR A 704 -20.00 6.83 -18.12
C TYR A 704 -20.61 5.59 -18.78
N ARG A 705 -19.88 4.95 -19.69
CA ARG A 705 -20.27 3.67 -20.28
C ARG A 705 -20.22 2.52 -19.25
N HIS A 706 -19.27 2.56 -18.32
CA HIS A 706 -19.03 1.53 -17.31
C HIS A 706 -19.65 1.82 -15.94
N LEU A 707 -20.41 2.92 -15.79
CA LEU A 707 -21.11 3.24 -14.54
C LEU A 707 -22.03 2.13 -14.04
N PRO A 708 -22.76 1.35 -14.87
CA PRO A 708 -23.54 0.22 -14.37
C PRO A 708 -22.69 -0.84 -13.66
N TYR A 709 -21.47 -1.09 -14.15
CA TYR A 709 -20.52 -1.99 -13.50
C TYR A 709 -19.98 -1.38 -12.20
N LEU A 710 -19.51 -0.14 -12.22
CA LEU A 710 -19.01 0.53 -11.01
C LEU A 710 -20.09 0.62 -9.91
N TYR A 711 -21.33 0.93 -10.30
CA TYR A 711 -22.48 0.95 -9.39
C TYR A 711 -22.79 -0.43 -8.83
N THR A 712 -22.71 -1.49 -9.65
CA THR A 712 -22.86 -2.88 -9.20
C THR A 712 -21.80 -3.24 -8.16
N LEU A 713 -20.55 -2.81 -8.33
CA LEU A 713 -19.48 -3.02 -7.35
C LEU A 713 -19.77 -2.32 -6.02
N LEU A 714 -20.16 -1.04 -6.05
CA LEU A 714 -20.54 -0.28 -4.85
C LEU A 714 -21.77 -0.86 -4.16
N PHE A 715 -22.75 -1.33 -4.93
CA PHE A 715 -23.95 -1.99 -4.41
C PHE A 715 -23.60 -3.29 -3.70
N ASN A 716 -22.75 -4.12 -4.31
CA ASN A 716 -22.28 -5.36 -3.69
C ASN A 716 -21.47 -5.09 -2.42
N ALA A 717 -20.58 -4.08 -2.45
CA ALA A 717 -19.83 -3.67 -1.26
C ALA A 717 -20.76 -3.20 -0.12
N SER A 718 -21.83 -2.46 -0.45
CA SER A 718 -22.82 -2.01 0.54
C SER A 718 -23.63 -3.17 1.14
N LEU A 719 -23.90 -4.20 0.34
CA LEU A 719 -24.70 -5.37 0.72
C LEU A 719 -23.88 -6.41 1.52
N ASN A 720 -22.67 -6.73 1.05
CA ASN A 720 -21.88 -7.87 1.51
C ASN A 720 -20.50 -7.49 2.08
N GLY A 721 -20.12 -6.21 2.03
CA GLY A 721 -18.74 -5.79 2.20
C GLY A 721 -17.85 -6.15 1.00
N GLY A 722 -16.55 -5.95 1.15
CA GLY A 722 -15.55 -6.04 0.11
C GLY A 722 -15.04 -4.68 -0.36
N THR A 723 -14.31 -4.73 -1.47
CA THR A 723 -13.60 -3.59 -2.07
C THR A 723 -14.16 -3.25 -3.46
N VAL A 724 -13.92 -2.03 -3.94
CA VAL A 724 -14.28 -1.60 -5.30
C VAL A 724 -13.03 -1.40 -6.14
N ALA A 725 -12.13 -0.51 -5.72
CA ALA A 725 -10.79 -0.38 -6.30
C ALA A 725 -9.83 -1.17 -5.42
N ARG A 726 -9.25 -2.25 -5.95
CA ARG A 726 -8.51 -3.24 -5.14
C ARG A 726 -7.10 -3.50 -5.69
N PRO A 727 -6.13 -3.79 -4.81
CA PRO A 727 -4.83 -4.30 -5.21
C PRO A 727 -4.93 -5.58 -6.02
N VAL A 728 -4.00 -5.79 -6.95
CA VAL A 728 -4.04 -6.95 -7.85
C VAL A 728 -3.94 -8.27 -7.08
N PHE A 729 -3.18 -8.30 -5.98
CA PHE A 729 -3.01 -9.51 -5.16
C PHE A 729 -4.31 -9.98 -4.46
N PHE A 730 -5.36 -9.14 -4.38
CA PHE A 730 -6.66 -9.57 -3.85
C PHE A 730 -7.30 -10.64 -4.73
N GLU A 731 -7.11 -10.56 -6.04
CA GLU A 731 -7.64 -11.50 -7.03
C GLU A 731 -6.66 -12.63 -7.39
N PHE A 732 -5.37 -12.40 -7.12
CA PHE A 732 -4.27 -13.29 -7.50
C PHE A 732 -3.28 -13.52 -6.34
N PRO A 733 -3.74 -13.95 -5.15
CA PRO A 733 -2.89 -14.03 -3.95
C PRO A 733 -1.77 -15.08 -4.07
N ASN A 734 -1.89 -16.05 -4.98
CA ASN A 734 -0.87 -17.07 -5.22
C ASN A 734 0.22 -16.62 -6.20
N ASP A 735 0.09 -15.43 -6.78
CA ASP A 735 1.04 -14.85 -7.71
C ASP A 735 1.87 -13.79 -6.99
N THR A 736 3.07 -14.16 -6.52
CA THR A 736 3.92 -13.29 -5.71
C THR A 736 4.38 -12.02 -6.44
N ALA A 737 4.34 -12.01 -7.78
CA ALA A 737 4.63 -10.81 -8.57
C ALA A 737 3.61 -9.69 -8.34
N THR A 738 2.44 -10.01 -7.77
CA THR A 738 1.35 -9.05 -7.55
C THR A 738 1.44 -8.27 -6.24
N TYR A 739 2.32 -8.65 -5.31
CA TYR A 739 2.37 -8.08 -3.96
C TYR A 739 2.93 -6.65 -3.97
N GLU A 740 3.89 -6.39 -4.87
CA GLU A 740 4.56 -5.10 -5.01
C GLU A 740 3.91 -4.20 -6.09
N LEU A 741 2.76 -4.59 -6.64
CA LEU A 741 2.05 -3.82 -7.67
C LEU A 741 1.20 -2.71 -7.04
N SER A 742 1.86 -1.64 -6.60
CA SER A 742 1.20 -0.50 -5.94
C SER A 742 0.62 0.53 -6.92
N LEU A 743 1.12 0.60 -8.15
CA LEU A 743 0.77 1.62 -9.16
C LEU A 743 -0.22 1.15 -10.24
N GLN A 744 -0.74 -0.07 -10.13
CA GLN A 744 -1.82 -0.59 -10.95
C GLN A 744 -2.86 -1.26 -10.05
N PHE A 745 -4.12 -1.26 -10.46
CA PHE A 745 -5.21 -1.73 -9.61
C PHE A 745 -6.35 -2.30 -10.44
N MET A 746 -7.28 -2.96 -9.76
CA MET A 746 -8.47 -3.52 -10.39
C MET A 746 -9.76 -2.85 -9.90
N TRP A 747 -10.72 -2.66 -10.80
CA TRP A 747 -12.11 -2.43 -10.48
C TRP A 747 -12.84 -3.75 -10.33
N GLY A 748 -13.15 -4.09 -9.09
CA GLY A 748 -13.65 -5.40 -8.72
C GLY A 748 -12.71 -6.51 -9.21
N PRO A 749 -13.27 -7.67 -9.60
CA PRO A 749 -12.46 -8.81 -10.02
C PRO A 749 -12.08 -8.82 -11.51
N ALA A 750 -12.60 -7.86 -12.31
CA ALA A 750 -12.66 -8.02 -13.76
C ALA A 750 -11.92 -6.97 -14.59
N LEU A 751 -11.74 -5.73 -14.13
CA LEU A 751 -11.16 -4.65 -14.95
C LEU A 751 -9.83 -4.19 -14.35
N MET A 752 -8.73 -4.39 -15.09
CA MET A 752 -7.38 -3.93 -14.74
C MET A 752 -7.12 -2.53 -15.32
N VAL A 753 -6.52 -1.67 -14.51
CA VAL A 753 -6.09 -0.31 -14.88
C VAL A 753 -4.59 -0.19 -14.69
N VAL A 754 -3.88 0.18 -15.77
CA VAL A 754 -2.43 0.43 -15.74
C VAL A 754 -2.20 1.90 -16.10
N PRO A 755 -2.14 2.80 -15.10
CA PRO A 755 -2.00 4.25 -15.31
C PRO A 755 -0.58 4.66 -15.71
N VAL A 756 -0.47 5.71 -16.54
CA VAL A 756 0.80 6.38 -16.81
C VAL A 756 1.18 7.26 -15.61
N THR A 757 2.26 6.92 -14.94
CA THR A 757 2.68 7.57 -13.69
C THR A 757 3.94 8.44 -13.81
N ASP A 758 4.58 8.44 -14.97
CA ASP A 758 5.86 9.15 -15.17
C ASP A 758 5.76 10.18 -16.29
N GLN A 759 6.56 11.24 -16.17
CA GLN A 759 6.54 12.36 -17.10
C GLN A 759 7.25 12.02 -18.43
N PHE A 760 6.73 12.56 -19.53
CA PHE A 760 7.29 12.46 -20.88
C PHE A 760 7.36 11.03 -21.45
N VAL A 761 6.53 10.12 -20.93
CA VAL A 761 6.43 8.75 -21.43
C VAL A 761 5.20 8.58 -22.33
N ALA A 762 5.38 7.80 -23.40
CA ALA A 762 4.31 7.38 -24.31
C ALA A 762 4.04 5.87 -24.24
N GLU A 763 4.66 5.19 -23.28
CA GLU A 763 4.45 3.78 -22.96
C GLU A 763 4.52 3.61 -21.43
N VAL A 764 3.83 2.59 -20.91
CA VAL A 764 3.84 2.24 -19.48
C VAL A 764 4.07 0.74 -19.30
N SER A 765 4.91 0.39 -18.34
CA SER A 765 5.11 -1.00 -17.95
C SER A 765 4.01 -1.43 -16.98
N GLY A 766 3.39 -2.58 -17.24
CA GLY A 766 2.41 -3.18 -16.33
C GLY A 766 2.53 -4.70 -16.31
N TYR A 767 2.02 -5.30 -15.24
CA TYR A 767 1.94 -6.75 -15.09
C TYR A 767 0.51 -7.24 -15.26
N LEU A 768 0.31 -8.21 -16.15
CA LEU A 768 -0.94 -8.94 -16.28
C LEU A 768 -0.75 -10.37 -15.76
N PRO A 769 -1.46 -10.78 -14.68
CA PRO A 769 -1.34 -12.10 -14.09
C PRO A 769 -1.50 -13.24 -15.10
N VAL A 770 -0.52 -14.14 -15.12
CA VAL A 770 -0.39 -15.22 -16.13
C VAL A 770 -1.43 -16.34 -15.98
N SER A 771 -2.06 -16.43 -14.81
CA SER A 771 -3.13 -17.39 -14.52
C SER A 771 -4.47 -17.02 -15.18
N ALA A 772 -4.58 -15.83 -15.79
CA ALA A 772 -5.76 -15.36 -16.48
C ALA A 772 -5.47 -14.92 -17.92
N THR A 773 -6.49 -14.96 -18.76
CA THR A 773 -6.49 -14.30 -20.08
C THR A 773 -7.03 -12.88 -19.94
N TRP A 774 -6.44 -11.94 -20.67
CA TRP A 774 -6.80 -10.52 -20.62
C TRP A 774 -7.17 -10.00 -22.00
N TYR A 775 -8.24 -9.22 -22.09
CA TYR A 775 -8.68 -8.58 -23.32
C TYR A 775 -8.54 -7.07 -23.22
N SER A 776 -7.95 -6.43 -24.24
CA SER A 776 -7.83 -4.97 -24.27
C SER A 776 -9.21 -4.31 -24.41
N VAL A 777 -9.48 -3.30 -23.59
CA VAL A 777 -10.61 -2.36 -23.75
C VAL A 777 -10.17 -0.91 -23.93
N TYR A 778 -8.86 -0.67 -24.01
CA TYR A 778 -8.30 0.60 -24.45
C TYR A 778 -8.05 0.57 -25.96
N ASP A 779 -7.69 1.72 -26.53
CA ASP A 779 -7.70 1.94 -27.98
C ASP A 779 -6.80 0.97 -28.77
N TYR A 780 -5.71 0.49 -28.18
CA TYR A 780 -4.81 -0.46 -28.83
C TYR A 780 -5.34 -1.88 -28.73
N PHE A 781 -5.51 -2.52 -29.90
CA PHE A 781 -5.91 -3.91 -30.02
C PHE A 781 -7.23 -4.23 -29.28
N TYR A 782 -8.16 -3.27 -29.27
CA TYR A 782 -9.48 -3.39 -28.64
C TYR A 782 -10.16 -4.73 -28.97
N GLY A 783 -10.61 -5.43 -27.94
CA GLY A 783 -11.29 -6.73 -28.01
C GLY A 783 -10.40 -7.94 -28.29
N THR A 784 -9.10 -7.74 -28.52
CA THR A 784 -8.15 -8.85 -28.70
C THR A 784 -7.51 -9.27 -27.38
N SER A 785 -7.06 -10.52 -27.32
CA SER A 785 -6.32 -11.03 -26.17
C SER A 785 -4.90 -10.49 -26.13
N VAL A 786 -4.46 -10.09 -24.94
CA VAL A 786 -3.12 -9.57 -24.68
C VAL A 786 -2.29 -10.63 -23.97
N THR A 787 -1.00 -10.70 -24.29
CA THR A 787 -0.07 -11.63 -23.63
C THR A 787 0.04 -11.26 -22.15
N ALA A 788 -0.31 -12.21 -21.28
CA ALA A 788 -0.17 -12.04 -19.84
C ALA A 788 1.30 -12.23 -19.45
N ASN A 789 1.92 -11.19 -18.89
CA ASN A 789 3.18 -11.14 -18.14
C ASN A 789 3.47 -9.65 -17.84
N TYR A 790 4.69 -9.32 -17.39
CA TYR A 790 5.24 -7.97 -17.55
C TYR A 790 5.30 -7.58 -19.02
N SER A 791 4.75 -6.43 -19.38
CA SER A 791 4.71 -5.91 -20.74
C SER A 791 4.72 -4.38 -20.75
N SER A 792 5.26 -3.80 -21.82
CA SER A 792 5.13 -2.36 -22.11
C SER A 792 3.89 -2.13 -22.97
N PHE A 793 3.03 -1.21 -22.54
CA PHE A 793 1.80 -0.86 -23.24
C PHE A 793 1.90 0.54 -23.83
N PRO A 794 1.59 0.73 -25.13
CA PRO A 794 1.48 2.05 -25.73
C PRO A 794 0.45 2.90 -25.00
N ALA A 795 0.83 4.10 -24.58
CA ALA A 795 0.00 5.06 -23.90
C ALA A 795 0.27 6.50 -24.36
N PRO A 796 0.09 6.84 -25.66
CA PRO A 796 0.22 8.23 -26.11
C PRO A 796 -0.82 9.12 -25.43
N SER A 797 -0.54 10.42 -25.32
CA SER A 797 -1.41 11.39 -24.64
C SER A 797 -2.81 11.51 -25.25
N GLU A 798 -2.99 11.13 -26.52
CA GLU A 798 -4.28 11.19 -27.23
C GLU A 798 -5.24 10.05 -26.87
N TYR A 799 -4.75 9.00 -26.21
CA TYR A 799 -5.51 7.77 -25.94
C TYR A 799 -5.80 7.62 -24.46
N MET A 800 -6.73 6.73 -24.12
CA MET A 800 -6.98 6.43 -22.72
C MET A 800 -5.84 5.62 -22.11
N THR A 801 -5.82 5.59 -20.79
CA THR A 801 -4.88 4.73 -20.07
C THR A 801 -5.11 3.26 -20.42
N PRO A 802 -4.03 2.44 -20.50
CA PRO A 802 -4.17 1.01 -20.75
C PRO A 802 -5.11 0.33 -19.75
N THR A 803 -6.12 -0.34 -20.28
CA THR A 803 -7.17 -1.02 -19.50
C THR A 803 -7.55 -2.35 -20.13
N PHE A 804 -7.75 -3.35 -19.27
CA PHE A 804 -7.93 -4.73 -19.70
C PHE A 804 -9.05 -5.41 -18.92
N ILE A 805 -9.84 -6.24 -19.59
CA ILE A 805 -10.87 -7.07 -18.97
C ILE A 805 -10.35 -8.50 -18.83
N ARG A 806 -10.43 -9.03 -17.61
CA ARG A 806 -10.15 -10.41 -17.29
C ARG A 806 -11.19 -11.32 -17.95
N ALA A 807 -10.72 -12.36 -18.63
CA ALA A 807 -11.57 -13.40 -19.18
C ALA A 807 -12.37 -14.11 -18.08
N GLY A 808 -13.61 -14.50 -18.38
CA GLY A 808 -14.54 -15.13 -17.45
C GLY A 808 -15.62 -14.18 -16.91
N TYR A 809 -15.58 -12.89 -17.27
CA TYR A 809 -16.48 -11.87 -16.74
C TYR A 809 -17.40 -11.25 -17.80
N ILE A 810 -18.61 -10.90 -17.38
CA ILE A 810 -19.60 -10.12 -18.13
C ILE A 810 -19.76 -8.76 -17.45
N ILE A 811 -19.45 -7.70 -18.17
CA ILE A 811 -19.49 -6.32 -17.67
C ILE A 811 -20.76 -5.64 -18.19
N PRO A 812 -21.70 -5.25 -17.30
CA PRO A 812 -22.84 -4.43 -17.70
C PRO A 812 -22.38 -3.00 -18.01
N ARG A 813 -22.88 -2.47 -19.11
CA ARG A 813 -22.56 -1.14 -19.64
C ARG A 813 -23.85 -0.43 -20.07
N GLN A 814 -23.74 0.86 -20.34
CA GLN A 814 -24.84 1.67 -20.88
C GLN A 814 -24.27 2.66 -21.89
N LEU A 815 -25.04 3.06 -22.91
CA LEU A 815 -24.55 4.10 -23.81
C LEU A 815 -24.33 5.40 -23.01
N PRO A 816 -23.13 6.00 -23.03
CA PRO A 816 -22.84 7.18 -22.23
C PRO A 816 -23.62 8.41 -22.77
N SER A 817 -23.85 9.37 -21.89
CA SER A 817 -24.40 10.69 -22.21
C SER A 817 -23.65 11.76 -21.41
N VAL A 818 -24.02 13.03 -21.57
CA VAL A 818 -23.36 14.15 -20.87
C VAL A 818 -23.66 14.21 -19.37
N THR A 819 -24.72 13.55 -18.90
CA THR A 819 -25.08 13.40 -17.48
C THR A 819 -25.60 11.99 -17.21
N THR A 820 -25.57 11.56 -15.94
CA THR A 820 -26.16 10.28 -15.52
C THR A 820 -27.67 10.24 -15.69
N THR A 821 -28.37 11.38 -15.49
CA THR A 821 -29.82 11.49 -15.71
C THR A 821 -30.23 11.08 -17.12
N LEU A 822 -29.44 11.47 -18.12
CA LEU A 822 -29.67 11.10 -19.51
C LEU A 822 -29.11 9.71 -19.83
N SER A 823 -27.92 9.37 -19.32
CA SER A 823 -27.31 8.06 -19.61
C SER A 823 -28.16 6.90 -19.11
N ARG A 824 -28.79 7.06 -17.93
CA ARG A 824 -29.69 6.05 -17.33
C ARG A 824 -30.92 5.71 -18.18
N GLN A 825 -31.31 6.59 -19.11
CA GLN A 825 -32.42 6.36 -20.03
C GLN A 825 -31.99 5.57 -21.28
N ASN A 826 -30.69 5.51 -21.54
CA ASN A 826 -30.18 4.82 -22.72
C ASN A 826 -30.24 3.29 -22.55
N PRO A 827 -30.28 2.53 -23.66
CA PRO A 827 -30.23 1.08 -23.61
C PRO A 827 -28.96 0.55 -22.93
N PHE A 828 -29.12 -0.56 -22.23
CA PHE A 828 -28.01 -1.34 -21.69
C PHE A 828 -27.19 -2.00 -22.80
N GLN A 829 -25.94 -2.32 -22.45
CA GLN A 829 -25.00 -3.08 -23.25
C GLN A 829 -24.31 -4.12 -22.37
N LEU A 830 -23.95 -5.28 -22.93
CA LEU A 830 -23.10 -6.27 -22.23
C LEU A 830 -21.78 -6.42 -22.96
N LEU A 831 -20.68 -6.45 -22.20
CA LEU A 831 -19.38 -6.90 -22.68
C LEU A 831 -19.05 -8.25 -22.05
N VAL A 832 -18.90 -9.28 -22.88
CA VAL A 832 -18.64 -10.67 -22.47
C VAL A 832 -17.20 -11.01 -22.82
N ALA A 833 -16.33 -11.19 -21.83
CA ALA A 833 -14.94 -11.63 -22.02
C ALA A 833 -14.82 -13.13 -21.74
N LEU A 834 -14.56 -13.96 -22.75
CA LEU A 834 -14.65 -15.42 -22.60
C LEU A 834 -13.38 -16.06 -22.03
N ALA A 835 -13.53 -16.82 -20.95
CA ALA A 835 -12.49 -17.74 -20.46
C ALA A 835 -12.64 -19.11 -21.12
N SER A 836 -11.52 -19.69 -21.56
CA SER A 836 -11.50 -21.04 -22.14
C SER A 836 -11.21 -22.06 -21.05
N THR A 837 -12.12 -23.01 -20.84
CA THR A 837 -11.97 -24.10 -19.87
C THR A 837 -12.13 -25.44 -20.59
N LYS A 838 -11.40 -26.47 -20.14
CA LYS A 838 -11.57 -27.83 -20.66
C LYS A 838 -12.32 -28.67 -19.62
N SER A 839 -13.44 -29.26 -20.03
CA SER A 839 -14.21 -30.19 -19.20
C SER A 839 -14.70 -31.36 -20.06
N ASN A 840 -14.54 -32.59 -19.58
CA ASN A 840 -14.94 -33.81 -20.28
C ASN A 840 -14.45 -33.91 -21.75
N GLY A 841 -13.25 -33.41 -22.03
CA GLY A 841 -12.67 -33.41 -23.38
C GLY A 841 -13.24 -32.36 -24.34
N GLN A 842 -14.23 -31.56 -23.91
CA GLN A 842 -14.76 -30.42 -24.66
C GLN A 842 -14.17 -29.10 -24.14
N THR A 843 -13.88 -28.17 -25.05
CA THR A 843 -13.54 -26.79 -24.67
C THR A 843 -14.82 -25.99 -24.52
N HIS A 844 -15.01 -25.42 -23.34
CA HIS A 844 -16.10 -24.52 -23.00
C HIS A 844 -15.57 -23.10 -22.89
N HIS A 845 -16.26 -22.15 -23.52
CA HIS A 845 -15.97 -20.73 -23.38
C HIS A 845 -17.04 -20.10 -22.51
N LEU A 846 -16.66 -19.69 -21.30
CA LEU A 846 -17.59 -19.27 -20.25
C LEU A 846 -17.31 -17.84 -19.80
N ALA A 847 -18.37 -17.13 -19.42
CA ALA A 847 -18.28 -15.88 -18.70
C ALA A 847 -19.51 -15.68 -17.81
N TYR A 848 -19.34 -15.00 -16.68
CA TYR A 848 -20.39 -14.70 -15.71
C TYR A 848 -20.34 -13.25 -15.27
N GLY A 849 -21.46 -12.70 -14.85
CA GLY A 849 -21.50 -11.37 -14.27
C GLY A 849 -22.85 -11.09 -13.65
N GLU A 850 -23.00 -9.90 -13.11
CA GLU A 850 -24.23 -9.46 -12.47
C GLU A 850 -24.45 -7.97 -12.67
N LEU A 851 -25.68 -7.53 -12.40
CA LEU A 851 -26.08 -6.13 -12.40
C LEU A 851 -27.03 -5.88 -11.23
N TYR A 852 -26.67 -4.91 -10.38
CA TYR A 852 -27.60 -4.29 -9.45
C TYR A 852 -28.13 -2.99 -10.05
N TRP A 853 -29.45 -2.80 -10.00
CA TRP A 853 -30.07 -1.59 -10.54
C TRP A 853 -31.28 -1.14 -9.70
N ASP A 854 -31.25 0.09 -9.23
CA ASP A 854 -32.34 0.75 -8.51
C ASP A 854 -32.72 2.07 -9.21
N ASP A 855 -33.52 2.91 -8.56
CA ASP A 855 -33.89 4.24 -9.09
C ASP A 855 -32.71 5.22 -9.08
N GLY A 856 -31.69 4.96 -8.26
CA GLY A 856 -30.45 5.70 -8.14
C GLY A 856 -30.45 6.81 -7.11
N GLU A 857 -31.53 7.03 -6.36
CA GLU A 857 -31.64 8.17 -5.44
C GLU A 857 -32.49 7.94 -4.19
N THR A 858 -33.32 6.91 -4.12
CA THR A 858 -34.15 6.66 -2.93
C THR A 858 -33.29 6.29 -1.72
N ILE A 859 -33.67 6.81 -0.55
CA ILE A 859 -32.99 6.55 0.73
C ILE A 859 -32.97 5.05 1.02
N VAL A 860 -31.82 4.55 1.46
CA VAL A 860 -31.62 3.15 1.84
C VAL A 860 -31.54 3.08 3.37
N ASP A 861 -32.65 2.71 4.01
CA ASP A 861 -32.67 2.45 5.47
C ASP A 861 -32.07 1.08 5.79
N ASN A 862 -32.36 0.08 4.95
CA ASN A 862 -31.79 -1.26 5.04
C ASN A 862 -31.64 -1.84 3.63
N ILE A 863 -30.39 -2.07 3.22
CA ILE A 863 -30.04 -2.54 1.88
C ILE A 863 -30.66 -3.91 1.54
N ASN A 864 -30.88 -4.77 2.53
CA ASN A 864 -31.45 -6.11 2.32
C ASN A 864 -32.92 -6.05 1.89
N THR A 865 -33.68 -5.13 2.46
CA THR A 865 -35.12 -4.91 2.15
C THR A 865 -35.35 -3.85 1.09
N TYR A 866 -34.29 -3.15 0.65
CA TYR A 866 -34.37 -2.08 -0.32
C TYR A 866 -34.87 -2.59 -1.69
N ASN A 867 -35.54 -1.69 -2.41
CA ASN A 867 -36.21 -1.96 -3.67
C ASN A 867 -35.24 -1.82 -4.86
N TYR A 868 -34.80 -2.93 -5.42
CA TYR A 868 -33.87 -2.96 -6.55
C TYR A 868 -34.04 -4.22 -7.40
N TYR A 869 -33.52 -4.17 -8.62
CA TYR A 869 -33.34 -5.31 -9.50
C TYR A 869 -31.97 -5.94 -9.30
N HIS A 870 -31.94 -7.26 -9.30
CA HIS A 870 -30.70 -8.03 -9.42
C HIS A 870 -30.83 -8.96 -10.63
N PHE A 871 -29.82 -8.90 -11.50
CA PHE A 871 -29.69 -9.75 -12.66
C PHE A 871 -28.37 -10.51 -12.59
N GLU A 872 -28.43 -11.80 -12.89
CA GLU A 872 -27.26 -12.64 -13.12
C GLU A 872 -27.15 -12.95 -14.62
N TYR A 873 -25.93 -12.87 -15.12
CA TYR A 873 -25.59 -13.15 -16.51
C TYR A 873 -24.70 -14.39 -16.57
N SER A 874 -25.00 -15.28 -17.51
CA SER A 874 -24.11 -16.38 -17.86
C SER A 874 -24.03 -16.52 -19.37
N PHE A 875 -22.82 -16.63 -19.89
CA PHE A 875 -22.57 -16.90 -21.30
C PHE A 875 -21.81 -18.21 -21.44
N SER A 876 -22.22 -19.04 -22.40
CA SER A 876 -21.52 -20.27 -22.76
C SER A 876 -21.47 -20.43 -24.28
N ALA A 877 -20.28 -20.61 -24.83
CA ALA A 877 -20.07 -21.05 -26.21
C ALA A 877 -19.35 -22.40 -26.29
N LYS A 878 -19.91 -23.29 -27.10
CA LYS A 878 -19.37 -24.58 -27.53
C LYS A 878 -19.23 -24.59 -29.06
N THR A 879 -18.66 -25.65 -29.62
CA THR A 879 -18.46 -25.79 -31.07
C THR A 879 -19.74 -25.64 -31.89
N ASP A 880 -20.88 -26.06 -31.35
CA ASP A 880 -22.17 -26.11 -32.06
C ASP A 880 -23.14 -24.99 -31.64
N LEU A 881 -23.05 -24.50 -30.40
CA LEU A 881 -24.04 -23.61 -29.82
C LEU A 881 -23.39 -22.52 -28.95
N ALA A 882 -23.87 -21.29 -29.09
CA ALA A 882 -23.66 -20.21 -28.13
C ALA A 882 -24.98 -19.87 -27.43
N ASN A 883 -24.90 -19.59 -26.13
CA ASN A 883 -26.02 -19.15 -25.32
C ASN A 883 -25.62 -18.01 -24.37
N LEU A 884 -26.49 -17.02 -24.26
CA LEU A 884 -26.50 -16.01 -23.21
C LEU A 884 -27.79 -16.19 -22.41
N THR A 885 -27.67 -16.35 -21.11
CA THR A 885 -28.80 -16.40 -20.18
C THR A 885 -28.73 -15.19 -19.25
N ILE A 886 -29.86 -14.51 -19.12
CA ILE A 886 -30.07 -13.38 -18.21
C ILE A 886 -31.15 -13.82 -17.22
N SER A 887 -30.82 -13.91 -15.95
CA SER A 887 -31.73 -14.36 -14.89
C SER A 887 -32.02 -13.20 -13.95
N ARG A 888 -33.29 -12.84 -13.78
CA ARG A 888 -33.74 -11.86 -12.78
C ARG A 888 -34.00 -12.57 -11.46
N THR A 889 -33.08 -12.43 -10.52
CA THR A 889 -33.13 -13.03 -9.18
C THR A 889 -33.91 -12.18 -8.19
N LYS A 890 -33.90 -10.85 -8.37
CA LYS A 890 -34.73 -9.90 -7.61
C LYS A 890 -35.40 -8.89 -8.54
N GLN A 891 -36.67 -8.59 -8.25
CA GLN A 891 -37.47 -7.63 -9.01
C GLN A 891 -37.74 -6.37 -8.18
N ALA A 892 -37.53 -5.21 -8.78
CA ALA A 892 -37.95 -3.94 -8.19
C ALA A 892 -39.40 -3.59 -8.54
N MET A 893 -40.04 -2.83 -7.66
CA MET A 893 -41.38 -2.25 -7.83
C MET A 893 -41.28 -0.81 -8.34
N GLY A 894 -42.06 -0.45 -9.35
CA GLY A 894 -42.18 0.94 -9.81
C GLY A 894 -40.98 1.51 -10.59
N ILE A 895 -39.97 0.69 -10.90
CA ILE A 895 -38.79 1.10 -11.68
C ILE A 895 -38.89 0.48 -13.09
N THR A 896 -38.86 1.35 -14.10
CA THR A 896 -38.83 0.96 -15.53
C THR A 896 -37.38 0.83 -15.99
N LEU A 897 -37.07 -0.28 -16.65
CA LEU A 897 -35.74 -0.56 -17.18
C LEU A 897 -35.63 -0.15 -18.66
N PRO A 898 -34.49 0.38 -19.10
CA PRO A 898 -34.13 0.41 -20.52
C PRO A 898 -34.04 -1.00 -21.12
N THR A 899 -34.13 -1.11 -22.44
CA THR A 899 -33.84 -2.37 -23.15
C THR A 899 -32.35 -2.68 -23.15
N LEU A 900 -31.98 -3.94 -23.35
CA LEU A 900 -30.62 -4.35 -23.66
C LEU A 900 -30.49 -4.48 -25.18
N ASP A 901 -29.70 -3.62 -25.80
CA ASP A 901 -29.63 -3.45 -27.27
C ASP A 901 -28.30 -3.88 -27.89
N ASN A 902 -27.23 -3.95 -27.09
CA ASN A 902 -25.90 -4.28 -27.57
C ASN A 902 -25.26 -5.39 -26.74
N ILE A 903 -24.71 -6.40 -27.42
CA ILE A 903 -23.96 -7.50 -26.80
C ILE A 903 -22.67 -7.66 -27.57
N GLU A 904 -21.56 -7.40 -26.89
CA GLU A 904 -20.21 -7.53 -27.39
C GLU A 904 -19.54 -8.73 -26.73
N VAL A 905 -18.94 -9.63 -27.52
CA VAL A 905 -18.31 -10.86 -27.04
C VAL A 905 -16.88 -10.93 -27.54
N PHE A 906 -15.92 -10.99 -26.62
CA PHE A 906 -14.49 -11.14 -26.90
C PHE A 906 -14.05 -12.59 -26.77
N GLY A 907 -13.19 -13.02 -27.68
CA GLY A 907 -12.61 -14.36 -27.67
C GLY A 907 -13.56 -15.46 -28.18
N LEU A 908 -14.61 -15.12 -28.92
CA LEU A 908 -15.51 -16.12 -29.50
C LEU A 908 -14.80 -16.82 -30.67
N PRO A 909 -14.49 -18.13 -30.58
CA PRO A 909 -13.68 -18.80 -31.60
C PRO A 909 -14.48 -19.26 -32.82
N TYR A 910 -15.81 -19.24 -32.75
CA TYR A 910 -16.70 -19.78 -33.78
C TYR A 910 -17.52 -18.66 -34.43
N ALA A 911 -17.74 -18.74 -35.74
CA ALA A 911 -18.53 -17.73 -36.44
C ALA A 911 -20.03 -17.91 -36.13
N PRO A 912 -20.77 -16.84 -35.78
CA PRO A 912 -22.18 -16.97 -35.43
C PRO A 912 -23.07 -17.16 -36.66
N ASN A 913 -23.98 -18.13 -36.63
CA ASN A 913 -25.07 -18.23 -37.61
C ASN A 913 -26.31 -17.47 -37.13
N PHE A 914 -26.37 -16.17 -37.45
CA PHE A 914 -27.49 -15.30 -37.04
C PHE A 914 -28.88 -15.74 -37.54
N SER A 915 -28.96 -16.52 -38.63
CA SER A 915 -30.26 -17.05 -39.11
C SER A 915 -30.91 -18.05 -38.14
N THR A 916 -30.13 -18.59 -37.21
CA THR A 916 -30.57 -19.53 -36.18
C THR A 916 -30.85 -18.88 -34.83
N ALA A 917 -30.73 -17.55 -34.74
CA ALA A 917 -30.89 -16.82 -33.50
C ALA A 917 -32.30 -16.97 -32.94
N LYS A 918 -32.39 -17.27 -31.64
CA LYS A 918 -33.64 -17.40 -30.90
C LYS A 918 -33.54 -16.65 -29.58
N LEU A 919 -34.63 -15.95 -29.21
CA LEU A 919 -34.84 -15.40 -27.88
C LEU A 919 -35.97 -16.19 -27.21
N ASN A 920 -35.69 -16.80 -26.06
CA ASN A 920 -36.64 -17.66 -25.33
C ASN A 920 -37.22 -18.79 -26.22
N GLY A 921 -36.40 -19.32 -27.13
CA GLY A 921 -36.79 -20.36 -28.08
C GLY A 921 -37.56 -19.85 -29.31
N SER A 922 -38.04 -18.60 -29.31
CA SER A 922 -38.68 -17.98 -30.47
C SER A 922 -37.64 -17.42 -31.45
N PRO A 923 -37.76 -17.66 -32.77
CA PRO A 923 -36.87 -17.09 -33.76
C PRO A 923 -36.86 -15.56 -33.72
N ILE A 924 -35.68 -14.96 -33.85
CA ILE A 924 -35.48 -13.50 -33.91
C ILE A 924 -34.59 -13.14 -35.10
N THR A 925 -34.77 -11.93 -35.63
CA THR A 925 -33.92 -11.39 -36.70
C THR A 925 -32.86 -10.48 -36.09
N ILE A 926 -31.59 -10.88 -36.19
CA ILE A 926 -30.46 -10.00 -35.83
C ILE A 926 -30.21 -9.04 -37.00
N ASN A 927 -30.05 -7.75 -36.70
CA ASN A 927 -29.73 -6.76 -37.72
C ASN A 927 -28.27 -6.90 -38.19
N THR A 928 -28.06 -7.65 -39.26
CA THR A 928 -26.73 -7.91 -39.84
C THR A 928 -26.12 -6.70 -40.54
N ALA A 929 -26.86 -5.59 -40.72
CA ALA A 929 -26.29 -4.36 -41.28
C ALA A 929 -25.44 -3.60 -40.26
N ILE A 930 -25.67 -3.82 -38.96
CA ILE A 930 -24.96 -3.14 -37.85
C ILE A 930 -24.35 -4.11 -36.84
N SER A 931 -24.61 -5.42 -36.98
CA SER A 931 -23.95 -6.48 -36.22
C SER A 931 -22.79 -7.05 -37.02
N SER A 932 -21.70 -7.43 -36.36
CA SER A 932 -20.48 -7.90 -37.01
C SER A 932 -19.80 -9.02 -36.22
N TYR A 933 -19.03 -9.84 -36.92
CA TYR A 933 -18.10 -10.81 -36.34
C TYR A 933 -16.79 -10.77 -37.11
N SER A 934 -15.67 -10.75 -36.39
CA SER A 934 -14.34 -10.82 -36.98
C SER A 934 -13.69 -12.16 -36.58
N PRO A 935 -13.39 -13.05 -37.55
CA PRO A 935 -12.68 -14.29 -37.26
C PRO A 935 -11.21 -14.07 -36.85
N PHE A 936 -10.64 -12.90 -37.19
CA PHE A 936 -9.26 -12.54 -36.88
C PHE A 936 -9.11 -12.07 -35.42
N THR A 937 -9.97 -11.14 -35.00
CA THR A 937 -9.95 -10.60 -33.63
C THR A 937 -10.80 -11.43 -32.67
N ARG A 938 -11.66 -12.33 -33.19
CA ARG A 938 -12.61 -13.13 -32.42
C ARG A 938 -13.59 -12.28 -31.61
N VAL A 939 -13.93 -11.11 -32.16
CA VAL A 939 -14.89 -10.17 -31.58
C VAL A 939 -16.21 -10.29 -32.32
N LEU A 940 -17.28 -10.52 -31.56
CA LEU A 940 -18.66 -10.46 -32.01
C LEU A 940 -19.32 -9.22 -31.42
N ASN A 941 -19.97 -8.43 -32.26
CA ASN A 941 -20.84 -7.33 -31.86
C ASN A 941 -22.25 -7.56 -32.40
N ILE A 942 -23.21 -7.82 -31.52
CA ILE A 942 -24.63 -7.88 -31.85
C ILE A 942 -25.26 -6.55 -31.43
N THR A 943 -25.81 -5.82 -32.39
CA THR A 943 -26.52 -4.55 -32.13
C THR A 943 -27.90 -4.62 -32.77
N THR A 944 -28.94 -4.42 -31.99
CA THR A 944 -30.33 -4.39 -32.45
C THR A 944 -31.14 -3.47 -31.54
N THR A 945 -31.97 -2.59 -32.12
CA THR A 945 -32.78 -1.64 -31.35
C THR A 945 -33.92 -2.35 -30.64
N ASN A 946 -34.16 -2.02 -29.36
CA ASN A 946 -35.15 -2.67 -28.49
C ASN A 946 -35.00 -4.20 -28.46
N PHE A 947 -33.76 -4.70 -28.39
CA PHE A 947 -33.46 -6.11 -28.65
C PHE A 947 -34.02 -7.03 -27.56
N ILE A 948 -33.65 -6.79 -26.30
CA ILE A 948 -34.16 -7.54 -25.16
C ILE A 948 -34.87 -6.58 -24.21
N ASN A 949 -36.19 -6.72 -24.08
CA ASN A 949 -36.99 -5.96 -23.11
C ASN A 949 -36.97 -6.63 -21.73
N LEU A 950 -36.27 -6.02 -20.80
CA LEU A 950 -36.08 -6.50 -19.41
C LEU A 950 -37.30 -6.26 -18.51
N ASN A 951 -38.29 -5.47 -18.95
CA ASN A 951 -39.53 -5.21 -18.20
C ASN A 951 -40.58 -6.32 -18.37
N ASN A 952 -40.40 -7.25 -19.32
CA ASN A 952 -41.37 -8.32 -19.55
C ASN A 952 -41.52 -9.24 -18.31
N ASN A 953 -42.69 -9.84 -18.16
CA ASN A 953 -43.07 -10.73 -17.06
C ASN A 953 -42.44 -12.14 -17.16
N GLY A 954 -41.12 -12.22 -17.34
CA GLY A 954 -40.35 -13.47 -17.34
C GLY A 954 -39.17 -13.36 -16.36
N PRO A 955 -38.86 -14.44 -15.61
CA PRO A 955 -37.69 -14.45 -14.73
C PRO A 955 -36.37 -14.62 -15.49
N THR A 956 -36.43 -15.03 -16.77
CA THR A 956 -35.24 -15.39 -17.55
C THR A 956 -35.38 -15.03 -19.01
N TRP A 957 -34.29 -14.55 -19.61
CA TRP A 957 -34.13 -14.40 -21.05
C TRP A 957 -32.97 -15.27 -21.53
N THR A 958 -33.18 -16.04 -22.59
CA THR A 958 -32.16 -16.91 -23.17
C THR A 958 -32.02 -16.60 -24.65
N LEU A 959 -30.88 -16.02 -25.03
CA LEU A 959 -30.48 -15.78 -26.41
C LEU A 959 -29.56 -16.91 -26.85
N THR A 960 -29.90 -17.61 -27.94
CA THR A 960 -29.10 -18.71 -28.49
C THR A 960 -28.91 -18.58 -29.98
N TRP A 961 -27.77 -19.03 -30.50
CA TRP A 961 -27.53 -19.23 -31.94
C TRP A 961 -26.55 -20.39 -32.16
N ASN A 962 -26.62 -21.01 -33.34
CA ASN A 962 -25.67 -22.03 -33.74
C ASN A 962 -24.36 -21.40 -34.22
N ASN A 963 -23.26 -22.08 -33.98
CA ASN A 963 -21.92 -21.71 -34.44
C ASN A 963 -21.59 -22.40 -35.78
N GLN A 964 -20.80 -21.74 -36.63
CA GLN A 964 -20.32 -22.22 -37.93
C GLN A 964 -18.87 -22.65 -37.88
#